data_AF-A0AAV7N950-F1
#
_entry.id   AF-A0AAV7N950-F1
#
_cell.length_a   1.000
_cell.length_b   1.000
_cell.length_c   1.000
_cell.angle_alpha   90.00
_cell.angle_beta   90.00
_cell.angle_gamma   90.00
#
_symmetry.space_group_name_H-M   'P 1'
#
loop_
_entity.id
_entity.type
_entity.pdbx_description
1 polymer ?
#
loop_
_entity_poly.entity_id
_entity_poly.type
_entity_poly.pdbx_seq_one_letter_code
_entity_poly.pdbx_strand_id
1 'polypeptide(L)'
;MGRALGALLTLLCLSLEGARALEYITDAPRLTANFDYRLRSSFPSVKLHNKLSPGQTVSPPEVSLSTVNLCRPRKVCTPCIRLNISMDTSGFPSLQGFQVQFLDMSTNHFKEFLIVNRNRTSVPEMWKVEYDCFDASVGSNVSVSVATVPDYNVGVLRHHTISKKDSGPPFSYELDETQRQITIAVPPGPSLKARLCHQELFVCEELRNNSLQEIRPSSSLTAVLHYEFMLPCLCIEVYYLNPNIRRTKKCPFTHNPKAYGADLWNAASFKGHHSAKRDQMLMDYTSPCPERPSVSLCHKPEDLITDVCEELPNSTASQSVLESAVVYSIDSVDRNPRLCFKFSLGNSSHLECPCRGDKDWTVTAKVQLLHTVLTFRSSIDAPASFSARTCRKSEDGQCHQIGPVYTISSANSLSPEKKELILPFQFLESCVLVWRSDVRFAVKEVICPDISRQRIGLVAVGLLAGVLLMIILVLLNYLTIQKAKKAPLWRRTILLVYSPDSEQYKIAICAFADFLRTSLGCNVILDLWEVGRVAQMGILPWLYSKRELVEREKGKVIFVWTHYSSKIYEVWRSQSTSSNYRGDPHNLFGAAMSCLQRDMKELTSKERLRDYILVYFDGLCEKQDIPASMTKIPHYRLFKDLHRLVNELEYTAQSRSCWIRALAKFLVRKLVKSEKSASLQGRLELCRLQQLTSFGWPKEMPQTKMETTIY
;
A
#
# COMPACT_ATOMS: atom_id res chain seq x y z
N MET A 1 -54.98 50.87 -35.39
CA MET A 1 -55.11 49.55 -36.04
C MET A 1 -55.25 49.68 -37.57
N GLY A 2 -54.26 50.25 -38.27
CA GLY A 2 -54.38 50.52 -39.71
C GLY A 2 -53.10 50.36 -40.54
N ARG A 3 -52.01 49.87 -39.94
CA ARG A 3 -50.72 49.69 -40.64
C ARG A 3 -50.15 48.27 -40.59
N ALA A 4 -50.84 47.32 -39.93
CA ALA A 4 -50.43 45.92 -39.87
C ALA A 4 -51.15 45.01 -40.89
N LEU A 5 -52.27 45.45 -41.49
CA LEU A 5 -52.97 44.68 -42.53
C LEU A 5 -52.37 44.84 -43.94
N GLY A 6 -51.64 45.92 -44.21
CA GLY A 6 -51.05 46.18 -45.53
C GLY A 6 -49.80 45.35 -45.84
N ALA A 7 -49.12 44.80 -44.81
CA ALA A 7 -47.93 43.97 -44.98
C ALA A 7 -48.26 42.47 -45.09
N LEU A 8 -49.43 42.02 -44.61
CA LEU A 8 -49.87 40.63 -44.77
C LEU A 8 -50.44 40.34 -46.16
N LEU A 9 -51.08 41.32 -46.81
CA LEU A 9 -51.61 41.16 -48.17
C LEU A 9 -50.53 41.21 -49.26
N THR A 10 -49.41 41.89 -49.03
CA THR A 10 -48.29 41.93 -49.99
C THR A 10 -47.35 40.73 -49.88
N LEU A 11 -47.27 40.07 -48.71
CA LEU A 11 -46.54 38.79 -48.56
C LEU A 11 -47.34 37.56 -49.02
N LEU A 12 -48.68 37.63 -49.06
CA LEU A 12 -49.50 36.58 -49.67
C LEU A 12 -49.49 36.61 -51.22
N CYS A 13 -49.07 37.72 -51.85
CA CYS A 13 -48.98 37.81 -53.31
C CYS A 13 -47.62 37.41 -53.89
N LEU A 14 -46.59 37.12 -53.08
CA LEU A 14 -45.26 36.71 -53.53
C LEU A 14 -44.93 35.23 -53.28
N SER A 15 -45.91 34.40 -52.88
CA SER A 15 -45.76 32.95 -52.72
C SER A 15 -46.72 32.11 -53.58
N LEU A 16 -47.45 32.74 -54.51
CA LEU A 16 -48.13 32.06 -55.61
C LEU A 16 -47.35 32.29 -56.93
N GLU A 17 -46.07 31.92 -56.95
CA GLU A 17 -45.49 31.45 -58.21
C GLU A 17 -46.05 30.06 -58.46
N GLY A 18 -46.91 29.99 -59.47
CA GLY A 18 -47.81 28.88 -59.72
C GLY A 18 -47.12 27.52 -59.67
N ALA A 19 -47.57 26.68 -58.74
CA ALA A 19 -47.70 25.27 -59.03
C ALA A 19 -48.58 25.17 -60.28
N ARG A 20 -47.97 25.11 -61.46
CA ARG A 20 -48.66 24.70 -62.68
C ARG A 20 -49.26 23.35 -62.37
N ALA A 21 -50.57 23.31 -62.16
CA ALA A 21 -51.31 22.07 -62.06
C ALA A 21 -50.96 21.26 -63.31
N LEU A 22 -50.36 20.08 -63.13
CA LEU A 22 -50.10 19.20 -64.26
C LEU A 22 -51.45 18.85 -64.86
N GLU A 23 -51.62 19.16 -66.14
CA GLU A 23 -52.81 18.82 -66.88
C GLU A 23 -52.89 17.29 -67.03
N TYR A 24 -54.09 16.73 -66.91
CA TYR A 24 -54.33 15.29 -66.99
C TYR A 24 -55.05 14.98 -68.31
N ILE A 25 -54.52 14.04 -69.09
CA ILE A 25 -55.16 13.57 -70.32
C ILE A 25 -55.79 12.19 -70.03
N THR A 26 -57.12 12.11 -70.19
CA THR A 26 -57.92 10.91 -69.92
C THR A 26 -58.25 10.09 -71.18
N ASP A 27 -58.03 10.67 -72.37
CA ASP A 27 -58.33 10.09 -73.68
C ASP A 27 -57.06 9.64 -74.43
N ALA A 28 -57.22 8.91 -75.55
CA ALA A 28 -56.11 8.59 -76.45
C ALA A 28 -55.47 9.88 -77.00
N PRO A 29 -54.13 9.95 -77.15
CA PRO A 29 -53.42 11.19 -77.50
C PRO A 29 -53.89 11.73 -78.85
N ARG A 30 -54.34 12.98 -78.87
CA ARG A 30 -54.83 13.67 -80.07
C ARG A 30 -53.78 14.67 -80.57
N LEU A 31 -53.86 14.95 -81.87
CA LEU A 31 -53.19 16.09 -82.48
C LEU A 31 -54.31 17.07 -82.85
N THR A 32 -54.17 18.34 -82.52
CA THR A 32 -55.12 19.38 -82.89
C THR A 32 -54.40 20.49 -83.64
N ALA A 33 -55.03 21.02 -84.68
CA ALA A 33 -54.49 22.12 -85.45
C ALA A 33 -55.62 23.08 -85.85
N ASN A 34 -55.30 24.36 -85.98
CA ASN A 34 -56.26 25.39 -86.42
C ASN A 34 -56.48 25.43 -87.95
N PHE A 35 -56.00 24.43 -88.68
CA PHE A 35 -56.17 24.22 -90.12
C PHE A 35 -56.49 22.75 -90.39
N ASP A 36 -57.12 22.46 -91.54
CA ASP A 36 -57.39 21.09 -91.95
C ASP A 36 -56.08 20.38 -92.29
N TYR A 37 -55.75 19.30 -91.57
CA TYR A 37 -54.45 18.65 -91.66
C TYR A 37 -54.58 17.16 -91.99
N ARG A 38 -53.49 16.63 -92.56
CA ARG A 38 -53.29 15.20 -92.79
C ARG A 38 -51.96 14.78 -92.19
N LEU A 39 -52.00 13.79 -91.30
CA LEU A 39 -50.82 13.12 -90.79
C LEU A 39 -50.29 12.13 -91.82
N ARG A 40 -48.99 12.16 -92.09
CA ARG A 40 -48.28 11.15 -92.89
C ARG A 40 -47.13 10.57 -92.09
N SER A 41 -46.91 9.26 -92.19
CA SER A 41 -45.65 8.65 -91.79
C SER A 41 -44.54 9.14 -92.72
N SER A 42 -43.38 9.45 -92.16
CA SER A 42 -42.23 9.90 -92.94
C SER A 42 -41.76 8.82 -93.92
N PHE A 43 -41.54 9.22 -95.18
CA PHE A 43 -40.71 8.53 -96.16
C PHE A 43 -39.53 9.47 -96.48
N PRO A 44 -38.33 8.95 -96.76
CA PRO A 44 -37.13 9.77 -96.93
C PRO A 44 -37.33 10.74 -98.09
N SER A 45 -37.46 12.03 -97.79
CA SER A 45 -37.64 13.07 -98.78
C SER A 45 -36.29 13.72 -99.10
N VAL A 46 -35.94 13.73 -100.37
CA VAL A 46 -34.78 14.43 -100.94
C VAL A 46 -34.86 15.91 -100.53
N LYS A 47 -33.81 16.42 -99.89
CA LYS A 47 -33.69 17.83 -99.48
C LYS A 47 -33.64 18.75 -100.71
N LEU A 48 -34.78 19.22 -101.17
CA LEU A 48 -34.86 20.32 -102.14
C LEU A 48 -35.05 21.63 -101.34
N HIS A 49 -34.01 22.43 -101.24
CA HIS A 49 -34.03 23.71 -100.52
C HIS A 49 -34.74 24.78 -101.34
N ASN A 50 -35.87 25.30 -100.84
CA ASN A 50 -36.50 26.48 -101.43
C ASN A 50 -35.92 27.75 -100.81
N LYS A 51 -35.58 28.74 -101.64
CA LYS A 51 -35.09 30.04 -101.18
C LYS A 51 -36.26 30.89 -100.65
N LEU A 52 -36.04 31.56 -99.53
CA LEU A 52 -36.93 32.64 -99.07
C LEU A 52 -36.96 33.79 -100.10
N SER A 53 -38.08 34.51 -100.15
CA SER A 53 -38.22 35.74 -100.94
C SER A 53 -37.14 36.77 -100.52
N PRO A 54 -36.44 37.42 -101.46
CA PRO A 54 -35.36 38.35 -101.13
C PRO A 54 -35.89 39.58 -100.37
N GLY A 55 -35.35 39.84 -99.17
CA GLY A 55 -35.60 41.05 -98.38
C GLY A 55 -36.53 40.90 -97.16
N GLN A 56 -37.02 39.69 -96.83
CA GLN A 56 -37.94 39.48 -95.72
C GLN A 56 -37.25 38.78 -94.53
N THR A 57 -37.23 39.41 -93.36
CA THR A 57 -36.87 38.77 -92.09
C THR A 57 -38.04 37.91 -91.63
N VAL A 58 -37.87 36.59 -91.63
CA VAL A 58 -38.93 35.66 -91.27
C VAL A 58 -38.59 34.95 -89.98
N SER A 59 -39.57 34.81 -89.08
CA SER A 59 -39.41 34.18 -87.78
C SER A 59 -39.52 32.64 -87.87
N PRO A 60 -38.68 31.88 -87.15
CA PRO A 60 -38.83 30.43 -87.02
C PRO A 60 -40.11 30.06 -86.23
N PRO A 61 -40.60 28.81 -86.34
CA PRO A 61 -41.72 28.33 -85.53
C PRO A 61 -41.37 28.43 -84.04
N GLU A 62 -42.25 29.03 -83.27
CA GLU A 62 -42.16 29.02 -81.82
C GLU A 62 -42.62 27.65 -81.30
N VAL A 63 -41.70 26.96 -80.64
CA VAL A 63 -41.92 25.60 -80.10
C VAL A 63 -41.88 25.66 -78.58
N SER A 64 -42.98 25.27 -77.94
CA SER A 64 -43.06 25.12 -76.49
C SER A 64 -43.33 23.67 -76.11
N LEU A 65 -42.60 23.18 -75.10
CA LEU A 65 -42.69 21.82 -74.59
C LEU A 65 -43.17 21.87 -73.14
N SER A 66 -44.08 20.98 -72.76
CA SER A 66 -44.56 20.85 -71.39
C SER A 66 -44.72 19.39 -70.98
N THR A 67 -44.60 19.12 -69.67
CA THR A 67 -44.76 17.78 -69.11
C THR A 67 -46.21 17.58 -68.66
N VAL A 68 -46.84 16.51 -69.13
CA VAL A 68 -48.25 16.19 -68.88
C VAL A 68 -48.35 14.72 -68.45
N ASN A 69 -49.36 14.35 -67.67
CA ASN A 69 -49.57 12.95 -67.27
C ASN A 69 -50.71 12.33 -68.09
N LEU A 70 -50.40 11.23 -68.79
CA LEU A 70 -51.39 10.41 -69.47
C LEU A 70 -51.90 9.33 -68.52
N CYS A 71 -53.17 9.44 -68.11
CA CYS A 71 -53.80 8.51 -67.17
C CYS A 71 -54.84 7.66 -67.90
N ARG A 72 -54.45 6.42 -68.26
CA ARG A 72 -55.38 5.47 -68.87
C ARG A 72 -56.24 4.77 -67.80
N PRO A 73 -57.52 4.44 -68.07
CA PRO A 73 -58.37 3.72 -67.12
C PRO A 73 -57.72 2.41 -66.66
N ARG A 74 -57.60 2.19 -65.34
CA ARG A 74 -56.99 1.01 -64.69
C ARG A 74 -55.47 0.83 -64.89
N LYS A 75 -54.74 1.82 -65.39
CA LYS A 75 -53.26 1.79 -65.48
C LYS A 75 -52.63 2.99 -64.75
N VAL A 76 -51.37 2.83 -64.35
CA VAL A 76 -50.57 3.88 -63.73
C VAL A 76 -50.40 5.03 -64.73
N CYS A 77 -50.57 6.28 -64.26
CA CYS A 77 -50.33 7.46 -65.09
C CYS A 77 -48.87 7.52 -65.53
N THR A 78 -48.63 7.69 -66.82
CA THR A 78 -47.29 7.82 -67.39
C THR A 78 -47.02 9.28 -67.77
N PRO A 79 -45.86 9.84 -67.42
CA PRO A 79 -45.50 11.17 -67.90
C PRO A 79 -45.27 11.14 -69.40
N CYS A 80 -45.61 12.22 -70.06
CA CYS A 80 -45.33 12.42 -71.48
C CYS A 80 -45.11 13.89 -71.79
N ILE A 81 -44.58 14.14 -72.99
CA ILE A 81 -44.24 15.49 -73.45
C ILE A 81 -45.31 15.96 -74.40
N ARG A 82 -45.93 17.10 -74.08
CA ARG A 82 -46.82 17.83 -74.96
C ARG A 82 -46.04 18.86 -75.76
N LEU A 83 -46.32 18.93 -77.05
CA LEU A 83 -45.68 19.83 -78.01
C LEU A 83 -46.70 20.82 -78.55
N ASN A 84 -46.41 22.12 -78.40
CA ASN A 84 -47.17 23.18 -79.07
C ASN A 84 -46.25 23.92 -80.05
N ILE A 85 -46.74 24.09 -81.28
CA ILE A 85 -46.07 24.80 -82.37
C ILE A 85 -46.94 26.00 -82.75
N SER A 86 -46.36 27.18 -82.79
CA SER A 86 -46.98 28.39 -83.34
C SER A 86 -46.06 29.07 -84.35
N MET A 87 -46.57 29.40 -85.53
CA MET A 87 -45.76 30.02 -86.57
C MET A 87 -46.58 31.01 -87.40
N ASP A 88 -46.00 32.19 -87.64
CA ASP A 88 -46.50 33.13 -88.63
C ASP A 88 -46.13 32.63 -90.03
N THR A 89 -47.13 32.48 -90.87
CA THR A 89 -46.99 31.99 -92.25
C THR A 89 -46.85 33.12 -93.27
N SER A 90 -46.97 34.38 -92.84
CA SER A 90 -46.75 35.56 -93.66
C SER A 90 -45.27 35.63 -94.08
N GLY A 91 -45.00 35.25 -95.33
CA GLY A 91 -43.64 35.15 -95.87
C GLY A 91 -43.23 33.75 -96.36
N PHE A 92 -44.06 32.72 -96.17
CA PHE A 92 -43.82 31.37 -96.70
C PHE A 92 -44.83 30.97 -97.79
N PRO A 93 -44.60 31.33 -99.06
CA PRO A 93 -45.59 31.22 -100.13
C PRO A 93 -45.97 29.78 -100.52
N SER A 94 -45.14 28.78 -100.17
CA SER A 94 -45.41 27.38 -100.47
C SER A 94 -45.32 26.47 -99.24
N LEU A 95 -45.56 27.01 -98.04
CA LEU A 95 -45.64 26.22 -96.81
C LEU A 95 -46.79 25.20 -96.89
N GLN A 96 -46.44 23.93 -96.75
CA GLN A 96 -47.38 22.80 -96.78
C GLN A 96 -47.58 22.19 -95.40
N GLY A 97 -46.66 22.37 -94.45
CA GLY A 97 -46.69 21.58 -93.23
C GLY A 97 -45.50 21.72 -92.31
N PHE A 98 -45.50 20.87 -91.28
CA PHE A 98 -44.40 20.66 -90.34
C PHE A 98 -43.96 19.19 -90.34
N GLN A 99 -42.65 18.97 -90.29
CA GLN A 99 -42.03 17.69 -89.95
C GLN A 99 -41.62 17.72 -88.49
N VAL A 100 -42.09 16.76 -87.70
CA VAL A 100 -41.82 16.69 -86.26
C VAL A 100 -41.12 15.38 -85.95
N GLN A 101 -40.00 15.45 -85.22
CA GLN A 101 -39.25 14.28 -84.74
C GLN A 101 -39.05 14.36 -83.23
N PHE A 102 -39.31 13.25 -82.55
CA PHE A 102 -39.02 13.04 -81.13
C PHE A 102 -37.96 11.95 -81.00
N LEU A 103 -36.96 12.16 -80.15
CA LEU A 103 -35.97 11.16 -79.77
C LEU A 103 -35.78 11.18 -78.26
N ASP A 104 -36.21 10.12 -77.59
CA ASP A 104 -35.83 9.87 -76.20
C ASP A 104 -34.41 9.30 -76.19
N MET A 105 -33.45 10.09 -75.74
CA MET A 105 -32.03 9.72 -75.71
C MET A 105 -31.73 8.56 -74.75
N SER A 106 -32.60 8.31 -73.76
CA SER A 106 -32.39 7.30 -72.72
C SER A 106 -32.86 5.91 -73.14
N THR A 107 -33.99 5.84 -73.85
CA THR A 107 -34.55 4.58 -74.35
C THR A 107 -34.28 4.35 -75.83
N ASN A 108 -33.66 5.32 -76.51
CA ASN A 108 -33.51 5.36 -77.97
C ASN A 108 -34.84 5.24 -78.71
N HIS A 109 -35.93 5.75 -78.11
CA HIS A 109 -37.26 5.70 -78.70
C HIS A 109 -37.43 6.89 -79.64
N PHE A 110 -37.58 6.61 -80.94
CA PHE A 110 -37.70 7.61 -81.99
C PHE A 110 -39.11 7.60 -82.61
N LYS A 111 -39.68 8.78 -82.81
CA LYS A 111 -40.98 8.94 -83.49
C LYS A 111 -40.95 10.14 -84.42
N GLU A 112 -41.39 9.94 -85.66
CA GLU A 112 -41.44 10.98 -86.69
C GLU A 112 -42.77 10.97 -87.44
N PHE A 113 -43.29 12.15 -87.73
CA PHE A 113 -44.49 12.32 -88.54
C PHE A 113 -44.52 13.69 -89.22
N LEU A 114 -45.29 13.78 -90.30
CA LEU A 114 -45.52 14.99 -91.08
C LEU A 114 -46.96 15.47 -90.89
N ILE A 115 -47.13 16.76 -90.59
CA ILE A 115 -48.41 17.44 -90.51
C ILE A 115 -48.54 18.28 -91.77
N VAL A 116 -49.39 17.87 -92.71
CA VAL A 116 -49.56 18.58 -94.00
C VAL A 116 -50.95 19.20 -94.08
N ASN A 117 -51.02 20.48 -94.43
CA ASN A 117 -52.29 21.17 -94.67
C ASN A 117 -52.99 20.56 -95.89
N ARG A 118 -54.25 20.14 -95.69
CA ARG A 118 -55.10 19.50 -96.69
C ARG A 118 -55.79 20.52 -97.60
N ASN A 119 -56.03 21.74 -97.13
CA ASN A 119 -56.84 22.73 -97.81
C ASN A 119 -56.05 24.03 -98.10
N ARG A 120 -55.90 24.37 -99.38
CA ARG A 120 -55.04 25.49 -99.85
C ARG A 120 -55.78 26.81 -100.04
N THR A 121 -57.09 26.86 -99.82
CA THR A 121 -57.93 28.01 -100.21
C THR A 121 -58.28 28.96 -99.06
N SER A 122 -58.13 28.55 -97.79
CA SER A 122 -58.22 29.43 -96.63
C SER A 122 -57.13 29.07 -95.61
N VAL A 123 -55.98 29.73 -95.70
CA VAL A 123 -54.85 29.48 -94.81
C VAL A 123 -54.83 30.58 -93.75
N PRO A 124 -54.94 30.27 -92.45
CA PRO A 124 -54.78 31.28 -91.41
C PRO A 124 -53.36 31.82 -91.42
N GLU A 125 -53.19 33.13 -91.19
CA GLU A 125 -51.87 33.76 -91.12
C GLU A 125 -51.00 33.14 -90.02
N MET A 126 -51.61 32.71 -88.92
CA MET A 126 -50.95 32.01 -87.81
C MET A 126 -51.34 30.54 -87.75
N TRP A 127 -50.36 29.64 -87.89
CA TRP A 127 -50.56 28.20 -87.71
C TRP A 127 -50.30 27.81 -86.26
N LYS A 128 -51.23 27.07 -85.65
CA LYS A 128 -51.12 26.53 -84.30
C LYS A 128 -51.37 25.03 -84.33
N VAL A 129 -50.44 24.25 -83.81
CA VAL A 129 -50.55 22.79 -83.67
C VAL A 129 -50.22 22.38 -82.25
N GLU A 130 -51.06 21.55 -81.65
CA GLU A 130 -50.84 20.93 -80.34
C GLU A 130 -50.86 19.41 -80.49
N TYR A 131 -49.79 18.77 -80.00
CA TYR A 131 -49.66 17.32 -79.92
C TYR A 131 -49.62 16.91 -78.46
N ASP A 132 -50.64 16.16 -78.04
CA ASP A 132 -50.96 15.91 -76.64
C ASP A 132 -49.86 15.21 -75.84
N CYS A 133 -49.20 14.21 -76.42
CA CYS A 133 -48.41 13.27 -75.62
C CYS A 133 -47.42 12.43 -76.46
N PHE A 134 -46.13 12.66 -76.26
CA PHE A 134 -45.05 11.72 -76.60
C PHE A 134 -44.60 10.97 -75.34
N ASP A 135 -44.83 9.65 -75.31
CA ASP A 135 -44.47 8.78 -74.18
C ASP A 135 -42.97 8.85 -73.89
N ALA A 136 -42.61 9.25 -72.66
CA ALA A 136 -41.22 9.43 -72.23
C ALA A 136 -41.08 9.10 -70.73
N SER A 137 -39.92 8.59 -70.31
CA SER A 137 -39.72 8.14 -68.93
C SER A 137 -39.26 9.26 -67.99
N VAL A 138 -39.57 9.17 -66.69
CA VAL A 138 -39.09 10.13 -65.69
C VAL A 138 -37.55 10.19 -65.70
N GLY A 139 -36.98 11.39 -65.84
CA GLY A 139 -35.53 11.59 -65.93
C GLY A 139 -34.95 11.39 -67.34
N SER A 140 -35.77 11.09 -68.36
CA SER A 140 -35.28 11.07 -69.74
C SER A 140 -35.06 12.48 -70.29
N ASN A 141 -34.10 12.59 -71.22
CA ASN A 141 -33.84 13.79 -71.99
C ASN A 141 -34.34 13.55 -73.40
N VAL A 142 -35.41 14.24 -73.78
CA VAL A 142 -36.04 14.09 -75.09
C VAL A 142 -35.67 15.28 -75.96
N SER A 143 -35.14 15.02 -77.15
CA SER A 143 -34.97 16.03 -78.18
C SER A 143 -36.19 16.05 -79.09
N VAL A 144 -36.67 17.25 -79.39
CA VAL A 144 -37.81 17.50 -80.28
C VAL A 144 -37.36 18.45 -81.38
N SER A 145 -37.38 17.97 -82.63
CA SER A 145 -37.08 18.79 -83.81
C SER A 145 -38.37 19.07 -84.59
N VAL A 146 -38.53 20.32 -85.01
CA VAL A 146 -39.64 20.77 -85.85
C VAL A 146 -39.07 21.50 -87.05
N ALA A 147 -39.34 21.02 -88.25
CA ALA A 147 -38.93 21.64 -89.52
C ALA A 147 -40.15 21.96 -90.40
N THR A 148 -40.04 22.92 -91.31
CA THR A 148 -41.10 23.24 -92.26
C THR A 148 -41.09 22.27 -93.45
N VAL A 149 -42.24 22.10 -94.10
CA VAL A 149 -42.37 21.33 -95.34
C VAL A 149 -42.94 22.25 -96.42
N PRO A 150 -42.22 22.53 -97.53
CA PRO A 150 -40.82 22.20 -97.80
C PRO A 150 -39.86 22.89 -96.81
N ASP A 151 -38.62 22.40 -96.76
CA ASP A 151 -37.61 22.90 -95.81
C ASP A 151 -37.12 24.30 -96.22
N TYR A 152 -37.42 25.29 -95.38
CA TYR A 152 -36.98 26.68 -95.52
C TYR A 152 -35.77 27.01 -94.64
N ASN A 153 -35.10 26.00 -94.04
CA ASN A 153 -33.98 26.15 -93.11
C ASN A 153 -34.30 26.97 -91.84
N VAL A 154 -35.57 26.99 -91.43
CA VAL A 154 -36.03 27.65 -90.19
C VAL A 154 -36.39 26.65 -89.10
N GLY A 155 -35.90 25.41 -89.17
CA GLY A 155 -36.21 24.38 -88.18
C GLY A 155 -35.72 24.71 -86.77
N VAL A 156 -36.44 24.22 -85.76
CA VAL A 156 -36.14 24.43 -84.34
C VAL A 156 -35.90 23.08 -83.66
N LEU A 157 -34.82 23.01 -82.89
CA LEU A 157 -34.51 21.87 -82.01
C LEU A 157 -34.64 22.33 -80.55
N ARG A 158 -35.43 21.61 -79.76
CA ARG A 158 -35.56 21.82 -78.31
C ARG A 158 -35.25 20.53 -77.56
N HIS A 159 -34.67 20.69 -76.39
CA HIS A 159 -34.45 19.60 -75.44
C HIS A 159 -35.36 19.82 -74.24
N HIS A 160 -36.01 18.75 -73.78
CA HIS A 160 -36.83 18.78 -72.58
C HIS A 160 -36.50 17.58 -71.69
N THR A 161 -36.11 17.88 -70.46
CA THR A 161 -35.84 16.89 -69.43
C THR A 161 -37.02 16.77 -68.49
N ILE A 162 -37.53 15.55 -68.32
CA ILE A 162 -38.62 15.29 -67.38
C ILE A 162 -38.02 15.29 -65.97
N SER A 163 -38.32 16.34 -65.19
CA SER A 163 -37.84 16.49 -63.81
C SER A 163 -38.22 15.27 -62.96
N LYS A 164 -37.23 14.63 -62.34
CA LYS A 164 -37.47 13.65 -61.27
C LYS A 164 -38.15 14.38 -60.11
N LYS A 165 -39.40 14.05 -59.81
CA LYS A 165 -40.00 14.45 -58.54
C LYS A 165 -39.35 13.61 -57.46
N ASP A 166 -38.40 14.22 -56.74
CA ASP A 166 -37.61 13.58 -55.70
C ASP A 166 -38.45 13.26 -54.47
N SER A 167 -38.87 12.00 -54.33
CA SER A 167 -39.23 11.44 -53.03
C SER A 167 -39.43 9.94 -53.15
N GLY A 168 -38.75 9.15 -52.31
CA GLY A 168 -39.18 7.79 -52.00
C GLY A 168 -40.56 7.79 -51.31
N PRO A 169 -41.04 6.65 -50.77
CA PRO A 169 -42.33 6.63 -50.07
C PRO A 169 -42.36 7.67 -48.92
N PRO A 170 -43.33 8.59 -48.90
CA PRO A 170 -43.52 9.47 -47.75
C PRO A 170 -44.07 8.67 -46.57
N PHE A 171 -43.53 8.91 -45.38
CA PHE A 171 -43.98 8.28 -44.14
C PHE A 171 -43.90 9.25 -42.97
N SER A 172 -44.74 9.04 -41.96
CA SER A 172 -44.64 9.65 -40.63
C SER A 172 -44.27 8.58 -39.59
N TYR A 173 -43.78 9.01 -38.44
CA TYR A 173 -43.43 8.11 -37.34
C TYR A 173 -43.86 8.72 -36.01
N GLU A 174 -44.13 7.85 -35.05
CA GLU A 174 -44.39 8.19 -33.65
C GLU A 174 -43.42 7.38 -32.77
N LEU A 175 -42.81 8.04 -31.80
CA LEU A 175 -41.90 7.40 -30.85
C LEU A 175 -42.61 7.11 -29.54
N ASP A 176 -42.39 5.90 -29.05
CA ASP A 176 -42.67 5.52 -27.67
C ASP A 176 -41.35 5.16 -26.98
N GLU A 177 -40.82 6.13 -26.24
CA GLU A 177 -39.56 5.98 -25.49
C GLU A 177 -39.66 4.92 -24.38
N THR A 178 -40.86 4.67 -23.83
CA THR A 178 -41.04 3.77 -22.68
C THR A 178 -40.98 2.30 -23.08
N GLN A 179 -41.58 1.96 -24.22
CA GLN A 179 -41.57 0.61 -24.79
C GLN A 179 -40.41 0.40 -25.78
N ARG A 180 -39.56 1.42 -26.00
CA ARG A 180 -38.46 1.42 -26.98
C ARG A 180 -38.92 0.97 -28.38
N GLN A 181 -40.01 1.59 -28.85
CA GLN A 181 -40.62 1.26 -30.13
C GLN A 181 -40.89 2.51 -30.99
N ILE A 182 -40.86 2.32 -32.30
CA ILE A 182 -41.15 3.34 -33.30
C ILE A 182 -42.30 2.82 -34.16
N THR A 183 -43.42 3.53 -34.13
CA THR A 183 -44.58 3.25 -34.98
C THR A 183 -44.46 4.06 -36.25
N ILE A 184 -44.46 3.40 -37.39
CA ILE A 184 -44.36 4.00 -38.73
C ILE A 184 -45.74 4.00 -39.35
N ALA A 185 -46.18 5.15 -39.86
CA ALA A 185 -47.43 5.30 -40.57
C ALA A 185 -47.16 5.69 -42.04
N VAL A 186 -47.82 4.98 -42.95
CA VAL A 186 -47.68 5.17 -44.40
C VAL A 186 -49.05 5.43 -45.05
N PRO A 187 -49.10 6.26 -46.12
CA PRO A 187 -50.33 6.47 -46.87
C PRO A 187 -50.75 5.21 -47.64
N PRO A 188 -52.03 5.08 -48.03
CA PRO A 188 -52.49 3.98 -48.86
C PRO A 188 -51.73 3.95 -50.19
N GLY A 189 -51.25 2.78 -50.59
CA GLY A 189 -50.35 2.65 -51.74
C GLY A 189 -49.78 1.24 -51.91
N PRO A 190 -48.73 1.08 -52.75
CA PRO A 190 -48.10 -0.21 -53.00
C PRO A 190 -47.31 -0.70 -51.77
N SER A 191 -47.14 -2.03 -51.67
CA SER A 191 -46.41 -2.66 -50.57
C SER A 191 -44.96 -2.14 -50.47
N LEU A 192 -44.53 -1.96 -49.24
CA LEU A 192 -43.27 -1.31 -48.89
C LEU A 192 -42.59 -2.02 -47.73
N LYS A 193 -41.28 -1.81 -47.58
CA LYS A 193 -40.46 -2.35 -46.50
C LYS A 193 -39.96 -1.20 -45.65
N ALA A 194 -40.03 -1.38 -44.34
CA ALA A 194 -39.45 -0.49 -43.35
C ALA A 194 -38.43 -1.24 -42.53
N ARG A 195 -37.31 -0.59 -42.20
CA ARG A 195 -36.28 -1.13 -41.30
C ARG A 195 -35.62 -0.04 -40.48
N LEU A 196 -35.00 -0.46 -39.38
CA LEU A 196 -34.04 0.36 -38.67
C LEU A 196 -32.63 0.10 -39.23
N CYS A 197 -31.77 1.11 -39.17
CA CYS A 197 -30.39 1.02 -39.61
C CYS A 197 -29.52 2.07 -38.91
N HIS A 198 -28.21 1.81 -38.81
CA HIS A 198 -27.24 2.79 -38.32
C HIS A 198 -26.69 3.61 -39.48
N GLN A 199 -26.76 4.93 -39.35
CA GLN A 199 -26.30 5.85 -40.37
C GLN A 199 -24.81 6.09 -40.27
N GLU A 200 -24.06 5.55 -41.22
CA GLU A 200 -22.64 5.84 -41.44
C GLU A 200 -22.46 6.67 -42.71
N LEU A 201 -22.11 7.95 -42.57
CA LEU A 201 -21.91 8.88 -43.69
C LEU A 201 -23.11 8.92 -44.67
N PHE A 202 -23.06 8.17 -45.78
CA PHE A 202 -24.09 8.10 -46.82
C PHE A 202 -24.83 6.75 -46.88
N VAL A 203 -24.41 5.75 -46.11
CA VAL A 203 -24.94 4.38 -46.14
C VAL A 203 -25.66 4.08 -44.82
N CYS A 204 -26.74 3.31 -44.88
CA CYS A 204 -27.41 2.80 -43.70
C CYS A 204 -27.05 1.32 -43.54
N GLU A 205 -26.27 1.01 -42.51
CA GLU A 205 -25.86 -0.36 -42.21
C GLU A 205 -27.00 -1.09 -41.49
N GLU A 206 -27.25 -2.34 -41.90
CA GLU A 206 -28.34 -3.14 -41.39
C GLU A 206 -28.06 -3.62 -39.96
N LEU A 207 -29.03 -3.48 -39.05
CA LEU A 207 -28.89 -4.06 -37.71
C LEU A 207 -28.87 -5.59 -37.81
N ARG A 208 -28.00 -6.21 -36.99
CA ARG A 208 -27.89 -7.68 -36.86
C ARG A 208 -29.23 -8.37 -36.52
N ASN A 209 -30.13 -7.66 -35.84
CA ASN A 209 -31.48 -8.14 -35.58
C ASN A 209 -32.40 -7.63 -36.69
N ASN A 210 -32.97 -8.56 -37.47
CA ASN A 210 -33.85 -8.29 -38.61
C ASN A 210 -35.05 -7.40 -38.25
N SER A 211 -34.84 -6.09 -38.17
CA SER A 211 -35.86 -5.05 -37.97
C SER A 211 -36.66 -4.77 -39.25
N LEU A 212 -36.53 -5.65 -40.25
CA LEU A 212 -37.20 -5.53 -41.53
C LEU A 212 -38.66 -5.96 -41.40
N GLN A 213 -39.58 -5.01 -41.58
CA GLN A 213 -41.01 -5.26 -41.60
C GLN A 213 -41.59 -4.90 -42.98
N GLU A 214 -42.34 -5.83 -43.56
CA GLU A 214 -43.11 -5.57 -44.78
C GLU A 214 -44.48 -4.99 -44.41
N ILE A 215 -44.80 -3.83 -44.95
CA ILE A 215 -46.07 -3.14 -44.76
C ILE A 215 -46.88 -3.30 -46.04
N ARG A 216 -48.10 -3.81 -45.89
CA ARG A 216 -49.08 -3.92 -46.96
C ARG A 216 -50.20 -2.92 -46.68
N PRO A 217 -50.19 -1.73 -47.30
CA PRO A 217 -51.18 -0.67 -47.05
C PRO A 217 -52.63 -1.06 -47.42
N SER A 218 -52.85 -2.26 -47.96
CA SER A 218 -54.16 -2.88 -48.15
C SER A 218 -54.75 -3.54 -46.89
N SER A 219 -53.92 -3.85 -45.88
CA SER A 219 -54.34 -4.54 -44.65
C SER A 219 -53.90 -3.83 -43.36
N SER A 220 -52.75 -3.14 -43.37
CA SER A 220 -52.28 -2.32 -42.24
C SER A 220 -51.56 -1.09 -42.77
N LEU A 221 -51.94 0.09 -42.27
CA LEU A 221 -51.28 1.36 -42.58
C LEU A 221 -50.10 1.66 -41.64
N THR A 222 -49.90 0.82 -40.62
CA THR A 222 -48.90 1.02 -39.57
C THR A 222 -48.00 -0.20 -39.37
N ALA A 223 -46.77 0.06 -38.92
CA ALA A 223 -45.75 -0.92 -38.59
C ALA A 223 -45.00 -0.51 -37.32
N VAL A 224 -44.53 -1.47 -36.54
CA VAL A 224 -43.89 -1.22 -35.24
C VAL A 224 -42.50 -1.85 -35.24
N LEU A 225 -41.49 -1.01 -35.10
CA LEU A 225 -40.09 -1.41 -35.03
C LEU A 225 -39.54 -1.17 -33.63
N HIS A 226 -38.87 -2.17 -33.06
CA HIS A 226 -38.28 -2.08 -31.72
C HIS A 226 -36.78 -1.82 -31.82
N TYR A 227 -36.24 -1.03 -30.90
CA TYR A 227 -34.80 -0.73 -30.83
C TYR A 227 -34.24 -1.05 -29.45
N GLU A 228 -32.98 -1.51 -29.40
CA GLU A 228 -32.32 -1.86 -28.14
C GLU A 228 -31.71 -0.63 -27.46
N PHE A 229 -30.99 0.22 -28.21
CA PHE A 229 -30.33 1.41 -27.70
C PHE A 229 -30.82 2.67 -28.43
N MET A 230 -31.07 3.75 -27.68
CA MET A 230 -31.36 5.07 -28.23
C MET A 230 -30.04 5.72 -28.72
N LEU A 231 -29.77 5.62 -30.02
CA LEU A 231 -28.50 6.08 -30.62
C LEU A 231 -28.73 7.24 -31.61
N PRO A 232 -27.80 8.22 -31.70
CA PRO A 232 -27.97 9.40 -32.57
C PRO A 232 -27.93 9.07 -34.07
N CYS A 233 -27.26 7.98 -34.43
CA CYS A 233 -27.18 7.46 -35.80
C CYS A 233 -28.30 6.47 -36.16
N LEU A 234 -29.22 6.15 -35.24
CA LEU A 234 -30.32 5.24 -35.51
C LEU A 234 -31.38 5.92 -36.39
N CYS A 235 -31.62 5.35 -37.56
CA CYS A 235 -32.53 5.90 -38.56
C CYS A 235 -33.55 4.87 -39.05
N ILE A 236 -34.67 5.40 -39.51
CA ILE A 236 -35.75 4.64 -40.14
C ILE A 236 -35.58 4.77 -41.65
N GLU A 237 -35.50 3.64 -42.34
CA GLU A 237 -35.41 3.58 -43.80
C GLU A 237 -36.63 2.86 -44.38
N VAL A 238 -37.33 3.52 -45.31
CA VAL A 238 -38.54 3.01 -45.96
C VAL A 238 -38.36 3.01 -47.48
N TYR A 239 -38.69 1.89 -48.12
CA TYR A 239 -38.54 1.73 -49.57
C TYR A 239 -39.56 0.75 -50.15
N TYR A 240 -39.89 0.91 -51.43
CA TYR A 240 -40.76 -0.04 -52.14
C TYR A 240 -40.01 -1.33 -52.48
N LEU A 241 -40.74 -2.42 -52.70
CA LEU A 241 -40.15 -3.74 -53.01
C LEU A 241 -39.33 -3.78 -54.31
N ASN A 242 -39.43 -2.77 -55.17
CA ASN A 242 -38.71 -2.71 -56.44
C ASN A 242 -37.25 -2.23 -56.25
N PRO A 243 -36.26 -2.94 -56.83
CA PRO A 243 -34.83 -2.72 -56.55
C PRO A 243 -34.25 -1.39 -57.01
N ASN A 244 -34.93 -0.67 -57.92
CA ASN A 244 -34.41 0.56 -58.55
C ASN A 244 -35.01 1.87 -58.00
N ILE A 245 -35.74 1.83 -56.88
CA ILE A 245 -36.43 3.01 -56.34
C ILE A 245 -35.66 3.61 -55.15
N ARG A 246 -35.57 4.95 -55.10
CA ARG A 246 -34.91 5.71 -54.03
C ARG A 246 -35.61 5.49 -52.68
N ARG A 247 -34.83 5.31 -51.61
CA ARG A 247 -35.27 5.08 -50.23
C ARG A 247 -35.52 6.40 -49.51
N THR A 248 -36.49 6.44 -48.61
CA THR A 248 -36.74 7.59 -47.72
C THR A 248 -36.17 7.29 -46.34
N LYS A 249 -35.41 8.22 -45.77
CA LYS A 249 -34.74 8.04 -44.48
C LYS A 249 -35.08 9.19 -43.53
N LYS A 250 -35.38 8.87 -42.26
CA LYS A 250 -35.53 9.86 -41.18
C LYS A 250 -34.84 9.35 -39.92
N CYS A 251 -34.08 10.23 -39.25
CA CYS A 251 -33.29 9.91 -38.05
C CYS A 251 -33.87 10.66 -36.85
N PRO A 252 -34.67 10.02 -35.99
CA PRO A 252 -35.41 10.71 -34.93
C PRO A 252 -34.52 11.20 -33.77
N PHE A 253 -33.36 10.59 -33.54
CA PHE A 253 -32.55 10.83 -32.34
C PHE A 253 -31.38 11.79 -32.53
N THR A 254 -31.11 12.25 -33.76
CA THR A 254 -29.92 13.06 -34.09
C THR A 254 -29.83 14.36 -33.29
N HIS A 255 -30.96 14.97 -32.93
CA HIS A 255 -31.01 16.21 -32.13
C HIS A 255 -31.43 15.98 -30.68
N ASN A 256 -31.57 14.71 -30.24
CA ASN A 256 -32.00 14.38 -28.88
C ASN A 256 -30.76 14.23 -27.98
N PRO A 257 -30.57 15.08 -26.95
CA PRO A 257 -29.40 15.01 -26.08
C PRO A 257 -29.31 13.70 -25.28
N LYS A 258 -30.44 13.02 -25.00
CA LYS A 258 -30.45 11.75 -24.29
C LYS A 258 -29.75 10.62 -25.07
N ALA A 259 -29.74 10.70 -26.41
CA ALA A 259 -29.10 9.72 -27.28
C ALA A 259 -27.57 9.72 -27.17
N TYR A 260 -26.98 10.79 -26.65
CA TYR A 260 -25.54 10.93 -26.41
C TYR A 260 -25.12 10.52 -24.98
N GLY A 261 -26.00 9.84 -24.25
CA GLY A 261 -25.82 9.42 -22.86
C GLY A 261 -25.50 7.94 -22.69
N ALA A 262 -26.08 7.31 -21.67
CA ALA A 262 -25.79 5.94 -21.26
C ALA A 262 -25.96 4.89 -22.38
N ASP A 263 -27.01 4.99 -23.20
CA ASP A 263 -27.28 4.03 -24.28
C ASP A 263 -26.17 4.02 -25.35
N LEU A 264 -25.53 5.15 -25.64
CA LEU A 264 -24.38 5.23 -26.54
C LEU A 264 -23.16 4.50 -25.98
N TRP A 265 -22.87 4.70 -24.69
CA TRP A 265 -21.74 4.05 -24.02
C TRP A 265 -21.94 2.56 -23.86
N ASN A 266 -23.16 2.12 -23.55
CA ASN A 266 -23.51 0.71 -23.42
C ASN A 266 -23.47 -0.04 -24.76
N ALA A 267 -23.76 0.64 -25.87
CA ALA A 267 -23.65 0.08 -27.21
C ALA A 267 -22.21 0.07 -27.75
N ALA A 268 -21.29 0.81 -27.12
CA ALA A 268 -19.88 0.85 -27.49
C ALA A 268 -19.11 -0.32 -26.86
N SER A 269 -18.04 -0.73 -27.55
CA SER A 269 -17.10 -1.76 -27.08
C SER A 269 -15.75 -1.11 -26.77
N PHE A 270 -15.22 -1.43 -25.59
CA PHE A 270 -13.93 -0.98 -25.12
C PHE A 270 -13.01 -2.17 -24.91
N LYS A 271 -11.84 -2.16 -25.55
CA LYS A 271 -10.85 -3.23 -25.39
C LYS A 271 -9.50 -2.61 -25.07
N GLY A 272 -9.15 -2.67 -23.78
CA GLY A 272 -7.84 -2.25 -23.31
C GLY A 272 -6.79 -3.27 -23.69
N HIS A 273 -5.72 -2.85 -24.35
CA HIS A 273 -4.55 -3.67 -24.58
C HIS A 273 -3.28 -2.90 -24.21
N HIS A 274 -2.22 -3.64 -23.89
CA HIS A 274 -0.93 -3.04 -23.56
C HIS A 274 -0.02 -3.12 -24.78
N SER A 275 0.69 -2.02 -25.04
CA SER A 275 1.72 -2.01 -26.07
C SER A 275 2.87 -2.93 -25.69
N ALA A 276 3.61 -3.43 -26.69
CA ALA A 276 4.88 -4.13 -26.45
C ALA A 276 5.88 -3.26 -25.67
N LYS A 277 5.73 -1.93 -25.75
CA LYS A 277 6.39 -0.96 -24.87
C LYS A 277 5.52 -0.75 -23.61
N ARG A 278 5.96 -1.22 -22.45
CA ARG A 278 5.22 -1.19 -21.16
C ARG A 278 5.14 0.19 -20.48
N ASP A 279 5.12 1.25 -21.29
CA ASP A 279 4.97 2.66 -20.90
C ASP A 279 3.84 3.35 -21.69
N GLN A 280 3.08 2.60 -22.49
CA GLN A 280 1.98 3.10 -23.30
C GLN A 280 0.68 2.34 -22.96
N MET A 281 -0.39 3.10 -22.70
CA MET A 281 -1.74 2.56 -22.56
C MET A 281 -2.51 2.73 -23.86
N LEU A 282 -3.13 1.64 -24.32
CA LEU A 282 -3.91 1.60 -25.54
C LEU A 282 -5.35 1.17 -25.23
N MET A 283 -6.30 1.79 -25.92
CA MET A 283 -7.71 1.48 -25.80
C MET A 283 -8.37 1.46 -27.17
N ASP A 284 -8.87 0.27 -27.55
CA ASP A 284 -9.68 0.11 -28.74
C ASP A 284 -11.11 0.55 -28.43
N TYR A 285 -11.60 1.51 -29.20
CA TYR A 285 -12.96 2.02 -29.13
C TYR A 285 -13.69 1.69 -30.44
N THR A 286 -14.79 0.96 -30.30
CA THR A 286 -15.71 0.66 -31.41
C THR A 286 -17.11 1.07 -30.99
N SER A 287 -17.77 1.90 -31.80
CA SER A 287 -19.15 2.34 -31.55
C SER A 287 -19.98 2.18 -32.82
N PRO A 288 -21.28 1.83 -32.72
CA PRO A 288 -22.16 1.78 -33.88
C PRO A 288 -22.40 3.15 -34.53
N CYS A 289 -22.13 4.24 -33.82
CA CYS A 289 -22.26 5.60 -34.36
C CYS A 289 -20.88 6.24 -34.58
N PRO A 290 -20.74 7.13 -35.61
CA PRO A 290 -19.47 7.74 -36.00
C PRO A 290 -19.01 8.87 -35.03
N GLU A 291 -19.46 8.87 -33.79
CA GLU A 291 -19.12 9.88 -32.79
C GLU A 291 -17.74 9.61 -32.19
N ARG A 292 -16.91 10.65 -32.13
CA ARG A 292 -15.53 10.56 -31.61
C ARG A 292 -15.44 11.30 -30.28
N PRO A 293 -15.47 10.58 -29.14
CA PRO A 293 -15.34 11.22 -27.84
C PRO A 293 -13.92 11.75 -27.62
N SER A 294 -13.78 12.81 -26.84
CA SER A 294 -12.47 13.19 -26.31
C SER A 294 -12.11 12.26 -25.16
N VAL A 295 -10.85 11.84 -25.12
CA VAL A 295 -10.37 10.83 -24.18
C VAL A 295 -9.21 11.40 -23.37
N SER A 296 -9.28 11.27 -22.04
CA SER A 296 -8.25 11.69 -21.11
C SER A 296 -7.97 10.63 -20.05
N LEU A 297 -6.83 10.72 -19.38
CA LEU A 297 -6.49 9.86 -18.25
C LEU A 297 -7.11 10.43 -16.98
N CYS A 298 -7.60 9.56 -16.11
CA CYS A 298 -8.12 9.96 -14.82
C CYS A 298 -7.63 9.04 -13.70
N HIS A 299 -7.56 9.58 -12.49
CA HIS A 299 -7.18 8.87 -11.28
C HIS A 299 -8.41 8.43 -10.49
N LYS A 300 -8.55 7.12 -10.28
CA LYS A 300 -9.62 6.53 -9.47
C LYS A 300 -9.18 6.37 -8.01
N PRO A 301 -9.86 7.00 -7.03
CA PRO A 301 -9.59 6.82 -5.60
C PRO A 301 -9.86 5.39 -5.13
N GLU A 302 -9.37 5.06 -3.93
CA GLU A 302 -9.41 3.71 -3.35
C GLU A 302 -10.82 3.28 -2.88
N ASP A 303 -11.75 4.23 -2.68
CA ASP A 303 -13.11 3.94 -2.20
C ASP A 303 -14.06 3.54 -3.35
N LEU A 304 -14.44 2.26 -3.34
CA LEU A 304 -15.06 1.50 -4.44
C LEU A 304 -16.50 1.87 -4.85
N ILE A 305 -17.06 3.02 -4.47
CA ILE A 305 -18.52 3.25 -4.59
C ILE A 305 -18.88 4.39 -5.55
N THR A 306 -17.96 5.30 -5.86
CA THR A 306 -18.25 6.42 -6.76
C THR A 306 -17.51 6.29 -8.08
N ASP A 307 -18.24 6.40 -9.20
CA ASP A 307 -17.70 6.60 -10.56
C ASP A 307 -17.02 7.98 -10.74
N VAL A 308 -16.49 8.54 -9.65
CA VAL A 308 -15.81 9.82 -9.64
C VAL A 308 -14.32 9.55 -9.87
N CYS A 309 -13.86 9.93 -11.04
CA CYS A 309 -12.47 9.85 -11.44
C CYS A 309 -11.92 11.27 -11.63
N GLU A 310 -10.83 11.60 -10.95
CA GLU A 310 -10.20 12.92 -11.05
C GLU A 310 -9.39 12.99 -12.34
N GLU A 311 -9.77 13.90 -13.24
CA GLU A 311 -9.11 14.03 -14.53
C GLU A 311 -7.69 14.58 -14.39
N LEU A 312 -6.72 13.93 -15.04
CA LEU A 312 -5.33 14.35 -14.98
C LEU A 312 -5.06 15.41 -16.07
N PRO A 313 -4.48 16.57 -15.72
CA PRO A 313 -4.20 17.61 -16.70
C PRO A 313 -3.16 17.13 -17.73
N ASN A 314 -3.30 17.62 -18.97
CA ASN A 314 -2.41 17.30 -20.10
C ASN A 314 -2.32 15.80 -20.46
N SER A 315 -3.35 15.02 -20.15
CA SER A 315 -3.41 13.58 -20.37
C SER A 315 -4.30 13.17 -21.55
N THR A 316 -4.61 14.09 -22.46
CA THR A 316 -5.46 13.83 -23.63
C THR A 316 -4.82 12.79 -24.54
N ALA A 317 -5.57 11.75 -24.89
CA ALA A 317 -5.10 10.66 -25.72
C ALA A 317 -4.91 11.08 -27.18
N SER A 318 -3.85 10.56 -27.81
CA SER A 318 -3.68 10.66 -29.26
C SER A 318 -4.54 9.60 -29.94
N GLN A 319 -5.18 9.99 -31.05
CA GLN A 319 -6.07 9.13 -31.81
C GLN A 319 -5.37 8.59 -33.04
N SER A 320 -5.42 7.27 -33.25
CA SER A 320 -5.10 6.64 -34.53
C SER A 320 -6.27 5.78 -35.00
N VAL A 321 -6.44 5.66 -36.31
CA VAL A 321 -7.51 4.86 -36.92
C VAL A 321 -6.86 3.63 -37.54
N LEU A 322 -7.23 2.46 -37.05
CA LEU A 322 -6.79 1.17 -37.59
C LEU A 322 -8.02 0.41 -38.08
N GLU A 323 -8.13 0.25 -39.39
CA GLU A 323 -9.29 -0.37 -40.06
C GLU A 323 -10.61 0.32 -39.69
N SER A 324 -11.41 -0.30 -38.81
CA SER A 324 -12.75 0.13 -38.36
C SER A 324 -12.80 0.41 -36.85
N ALA A 325 -11.68 0.28 -36.13
CA ALA A 325 -11.57 0.63 -34.72
C ALA A 325 -10.72 1.90 -34.54
N VAL A 326 -11.15 2.75 -33.61
CA VAL A 326 -10.36 3.90 -33.19
C VAL A 326 -9.50 3.47 -32.01
N VAL A 327 -8.19 3.65 -32.12
CA VAL A 327 -7.24 3.33 -31.04
C VAL A 327 -6.80 4.63 -30.38
N TYR A 328 -7.10 4.76 -29.09
CA TYR A 328 -6.60 5.84 -28.25
C TYR A 328 -5.32 5.40 -27.55
N SER A 329 -4.27 6.20 -27.69
CA SER A 329 -2.97 5.94 -27.07
C SER A 329 -2.53 7.10 -26.17
N ILE A 330 -2.00 6.75 -25.00
CA ILE A 330 -1.34 7.69 -24.10
C ILE A 330 0.02 7.11 -23.74
N ASP A 331 1.07 7.87 -24.03
CA ASP A 331 2.45 7.51 -23.75
C ASP A 331 2.89 7.93 -22.35
N SER A 332 3.96 7.30 -21.85
CA SER A 332 4.53 7.57 -20.54
C SER A 332 3.52 7.41 -19.41
N VAL A 333 2.80 6.28 -19.38
CA VAL A 333 1.81 5.93 -18.35
C VAL A 333 2.22 4.67 -17.59
N ASP A 334 2.09 4.70 -16.27
CA ASP A 334 2.30 3.55 -15.41
C ASP A 334 1.11 2.57 -15.48
N ARG A 335 1.40 1.27 -15.47
CA ARG A 335 0.36 0.24 -15.46
C ARG A 335 -0.20 0.09 -14.04
N ASN A 336 -1.33 0.73 -13.78
CA ASN A 336 -1.96 0.72 -12.45
C ASN A 336 -3.50 0.62 -12.56
N PRO A 337 -4.18 -0.18 -11.72
CA PRO A 337 -5.65 -0.26 -11.69
C PRO A 337 -6.34 1.06 -11.33
N ARG A 338 -5.61 2.04 -10.76
CA ARG A 338 -6.13 3.37 -10.42
C ARG A 338 -5.99 4.40 -11.55
N LEU A 339 -5.47 4.02 -12.72
CA LEU A 339 -5.44 4.87 -13.92
C LEU A 339 -6.41 4.32 -14.95
N CYS A 340 -7.38 5.14 -15.32
CA CYS A 340 -8.46 4.76 -16.22
C CYS A 340 -8.61 5.77 -17.36
N PHE A 341 -9.21 5.34 -18.46
CA PHE A 341 -9.61 6.21 -19.55
C PHE A 341 -10.98 6.82 -19.25
N LYS A 342 -11.05 8.15 -19.32
CA LYS A 342 -12.30 8.91 -19.27
C LYS A 342 -12.66 9.34 -20.69
N PHE A 343 -13.75 8.79 -21.19
CA PHE A 343 -14.37 9.19 -22.45
C PHE A 343 -15.38 10.29 -22.17
N SER A 344 -15.34 11.37 -22.93
CA SER A 344 -16.27 12.49 -22.78
C SER A 344 -16.84 12.92 -24.12
N LEU A 345 -18.16 13.10 -24.17
CA LEU A 345 -18.89 13.57 -25.32
C LEU A 345 -19.95 14.59 -24.86
N GLY A 346 -19.68 15.88 -25.08
CA GLY A 346 -20.51 16.96 -24.56
C GLY A 346 -20.62 16.90 -23.04
N ASN A 347 -21.83 16.67 -22.53
CA ASN A 347 -22.11 16.60 -21.09
C ASN A 347 -22.12 15.15 -20.53
N SER A 348 -21.89 14.14 -21.36
CA SER A 348 -21.83 12.75 -20.91
C SER A 348 -20.38 12.28 -20.84
N SER A 349 -20.10 11.43 -19.85
CA SER A 349 -18.81 10.75 -19.74
C SER A 349 -18.95 9.28 -19.37
N HIS A 350 -17.97 8.48 -19.77
CA HIS A 350 -17.86 7.06 -19.44
C HIS A 350 -16.43 6.72 -19.01
N LEU A 351 -16.28 5.75 -18.12
CA LEU A 351 -15.01 5.39 -17.50
C LEU A 351 -14.69 3.92 -17.78
N GLU A 352 -13.53 3.66 -18.37
CA GLU A 352 -13.05 2.30 -18.61
C GLU A 352 -11.63 2.12 -18.06
N CYS A 353 -11.44 1.09 -17.23
CA CYS A 353 -10.18 0.80 -16.55
C CYS A 353 -9.56 -0.51 -17.11
N PRO A 354 -8.49 -0.43 -17.91
CA PRO A 354 -7.93 -1.61 -18.58
C PRO A 354 -7.20 -2.59 -17.64
N CYS A 355 -6.71 -2.12 -16.48
CA CYS A 355 -5.95 -2.94 -15.54
C CYS A 355 -6.88 -3.55 -14.48
N ARG A 356 -7.27 -4.83 -14.63
CA ARG A 356 -8.13 -5.56 -13.66
C ARG A 356 -7.42 -6.03 -12.36
N GLY A 357 -6.21 -5.55 -12.09
CA GLY A 357 -5.48 -5.83 -10.83
C GLY A 357 -3.98 -6.06 -10.97
N ASP A 358 -3.49 -6.32 -12.19
CA ASP A 358 -2.05 -6.52 -12.42
C ASP A 358 -1.29 -5.20 -12.42
N LYS A 359 -0.33 -5.10 -11.49
CA LYS A 359 0.71 -4.06 -11.50
C LYS A 359 1.98 -4.66 -12.10
N ASP A 360 2.67 -3.89 -12.92
CA ASP A 360 3.96 -4.32 -13.50
C ASP A 360 5.10 -4.29 -12.47
N TRP A 361 4.89 -3.66 -11.31
CA TRP A 361 5.87 -3.59 -10.24
C TRP A 361 5.20 -3.70 -8.87
N THR A 362 5.97 -4.23 -7.92
CA THR A 362 5.58 -4.32 -6.50
C THR A 362 6.71 -3.82 -5.63
N VAL A 363 6.35 -3.38 -4.43
CA VAL A 363 7.27 -2.75 -3.50
C VAL A 363 7.00 -3.26 -2.09
N THR A 364 8.07 -3.59 -1.38
CA THR A 364 7.99 -4.03 0.02
C THR A 364 8.94 -3.18 0.86
N ALA A 365 8.49 -2.75 2.04
CA ALA A 365 9.29 -1.94 2.95
C ALA A 365 9.72 -2.78 4.15
N LYS A 366 11.03 -2.82 4.44
CA LYS A 366 11.59 -3.44 5.64
C LYS A 366 12.32 -2.39 6.47
N VAL A 367 11.89 -2.25 7.73
CA VAL A 367 12.53 -1.34 8.69
C VAL A 367 13.70 -2.05 9.36
N GLN A 368 14.90 -1.47 9.24
CA GLN A 368 16.09 -1.86 10.00
C GLN A 368 16.41 -0.80 11.06
N LEU A 369 17.46 -1.00 11.87
CA LEU A 369 17.76 -0.15 13.03
C LEU A 369 17.98 1.34 12.68
N LEU A 370 18.58 1.62 11.53
CA LEU A 370 19.03 2.98 11.13
C LEU A 370 18.61 3.36 9.71
N HIS A 371 17.91 2.48 9.00
CA HIS A 371 17.47 2.74 7.63
C HIS A 371 16.24 1.90 7.29
N THR A 372 15.48 2.37 6.29
CA THR A 372 14.36 1.63 5.70
C THR A 372 14.79 1.16 4.33
N VAL A 373 14.71 -0.16 4.10
CA VAL A 373 15.02 -0.75 2.79
C VAL A 373 13.71 -0.97 2.05
N LEU A 374 13.55 -0.29 0.91
CA LEU A 374 12.48 -0.57 -0.05
C LEU A 374 13.01 -1.57 -1.07
N THR A 375 12.33 -2.69 -1.20
CA THR A 375 12.59 -3.67 -2.25
C THR A 375 11.56 -3.52 -3.35
N PHE A 376 12.00 -3.10 -4.53
CA PHE A 376 11.21 -3.07 -5.75
C PHE A 376 11.40 -4.36 -6.54
N ARG A 377 10.30 -4.93 -7.03
CA ARG A 377 10.27 -6.07 -7.93
C ARG A 377 9.47 -5.69 -9.16
N SER A 378 10.17 -5.52 -10.28
CA SER A 378 9.59 -5.17 -11.57
C SER A 378 9.50 -6.41 -12.45
N SER A 379 8.40 -6.56 -13.18
CA SER A 379 8.25 -7.56 -14.25
C SER A 379 8.50 -6.95 -15.64
N ILE A 380 8.88 -5.66 -15.72
CA ILE A 380 9.04 -4.87 -16.95
C ILE A 380 10.34 -5.25 -17.69
N ASP A 381 10.24 -5.54 -18.99
CA ASP A 381 11.38 -5.93 -19.85
C ASP A 381 12.20 -4.73 -20.39
N ALA A 382 12.03 -3.55 -19.77
CA ALA A 382 12.62 -2.27 -20.16
C ALA A 382 13.21 -1.54 -18.93
N PRO A 383 14.17 -0.62 -19.10
CA PRO A 383 14.76 0.13 -17.98
C PRO A 383 13.71 1.00 -17.29
N ALA A 384 13.29 0.60 -16.09
CA ALA A 384 12.34 1.34 -15.25
C ALA A 384 13.07 2.09 -14.13
N SER A 385 12.56 3.26 -13.75
CA SER A 385 13.08 4.05 -12.63
C SER A 385 12.02 4.23 -11.57
N PHE A 386 12.38 3.97 -10.31
CA PHE A 386 11.48 4.10 -9.17
C PHE A 386 11.99 5.20 -8.25
N SER A 387 11.08 6.03 -7.76
CA SER A 387 11.38 7.10 -6.83
C SER A 387 10.58 6.94 -5.54
N ALA A 388 11.20 7.32 -4.44
CA ALA A 388 10.61 7.28 -3.11
C ALA A 388 10.88 8.57 -2.35
N ARG A 389 9.92 8.99 -1.52
CA ARG A 389 10.02 10.14 -0.64
C ARG A 389 9.37 9.84 0.69
N THR A 390 9.97 10.29 1.79
CA THR A 390 9.35 10.15 3.12
C THR A 390 8.15 11.09 3.24
N CYS A 391 7.12 10.67 3.94
CA CYS A 391 5.95 11.49 4.17
C CYS A 391 5.30 11.17 5.53
N ARG A 392 4.62 12.18 6.09
CA ARG A 392 3.82 12.02 7.32
C ARG A 392 2.36 11.92 6.94
N LYS A 393 1.67 10.90 7.44
CA LYS A 393 0.23 10.73 7.21
C LYS A 393 -0.53 11.82 7.99
N SER A 394 -1.39 12.58 7.30
CA SER A 394 -2.31 13.55 7.89
C SER A 394 -3.55 12.85 8.46
N GLU A 395 -4.33 13.55 9.28
CA GLU A 395 -5.62 13.06 9.81
C GLU A 395 -6.61 12.72 8.70
N ASP A 396 -6.56 13.45 7.56
CA ASP A 396 -7.36 13.20 6.35
C ASP A 396 -6.87 12.01 5.50
N GLY A 397 -5.84 11.28 5.96
CA GLY A 397 -5.23 10.17 5.21
C GLY A 397 -4.25 10.58 4.11
N GLN A 398 -4.14 11.88 3.78
CA GLN A 398 -3.21 12.41 2.79
C GLN A 398 -1.77 12.48 3.33
N CYS A 399 -0.77 12.16 2.51
CA CYS A 399 0.63 12.11 2.96
C CYS A 399 1.39 13.43 2.67
N HIS A 400 1.73 14.18 3.72
CA HIS A 400 2.56 15.39 3.61
C HIS A 400 4.02 15.01 3.35
N GLN A 401 4.55 15.45 2.21
CA GLN A 401 5.89 15.10 1.73
C GLN A 401 7.00 15.78 2.55
N ILE A 402 8.01 15.01 2.97
CA ILE A 402 9.14 15.47 3.80
C ILE A 402 10.45 14.95 3.16
N GLY A 403 11.55 15.70 3.29
CA GLY A 403 12.88 15.25 2.86
C GLY A 403 13.10 15.21 1.34
N PRO A 404 14.26 14.71 0.88
CA PRO A 404 14.61 14.63 -0.55
C PRO A 404 13.98 13.41 -1.24
N VAL A 405 13.95 13.44 -2.58
CA VAL A 405 13.53 12.31 -3.40
C VAL A 405 14.72 11.40 -3.65
N TYR A 406 14.54 10.10 -3.43
CA TYR A 406 15.53 9.07 -3.71
C TYR A 406 15.07 8.25 -4.92
N THR A 407 15.94 8.09 -5.91
CA THR A 407 15.60 7.42 -7.18
C THR A 407 16.55 6.27 -7.44
N ILE A 408 16.02 5.18 -8.00
CA ILE A 408 16.79 4.02 -8.46
C ILE A 408 16.34 3.63 -9.87
N SER A 409 17.28 3.47 -10.80
CA SER A 409 17.02 3.08 -12.19
C SER A 409 17.56 1.67 -12.46
N SER A 410 16.78 0.85 -13.18
CA SER A 410 17.23 -0.46 -13.68
C SER A 410 17.97 -0.28 -15.01
N ALA A 411 19.13 -0.92 -15.14
CA ALA A 411 20.02 -0.78 -16.30
C ALA A 411 20.10 -2.04 -17.19
N ASN A 412 19.69 -3.23 -16.71
CA ASN A 412 19.86 -4.50 -17.43
C ASN A 412 18.60 -5.39 -17.36
N SER A 413 18.21 -5.95 -18.52
CA SER A 413 16.89 -6.50 -18.82
C SER A 413 16.74 -8.03 -18.75
N LEU A 414 17.58 -8.75 -17.99
CA LEU A 414 17.68 -10.21 -18.11
C LEU A 414 17.11 -11.04 -16.93
N SER A 415 16.48 -10.41 -15.92
CA SER A 415 15.72 -11.13 -14.87
C SER A 415 14.78 -10.17 -14.12
N PRO A 416 13.76 -10.65 -13.37
CA PRO A 416 13.02 -9.81 -12.42
C PRO A 416 13.98 -9.29 -11.35
N GLU A 417 14.59 -8.15 -11.65
CA GLU A 417 15.70 -7.61 -10.89
C GLU A 417 15.17 -7.06 -9.57
N LYS A 418 15.52 -7.73 -8.47
CA LYS A 418 15.22 -7.22 -7.13
C LYS A 418 16.13 -6.01 -6.89
N LYS A 419 15.55 -4.83 -6.75
CA LYS A 419 16.28 -3.58 -6.46
C LYS A 419 15.99 -3.10 -5.06
N GLU A 420 17.03 -2.67 -4.37
CA GLU A 420 16.93 -2.18 -3.00
C GLU A 420 17.29 -0.70 -2.96
N LEU A 421 16.35 0.13 -2.50
CA LEU A 421 16.56 1.55 -2.26
C LEU A 421 16.60 1.76 -0.74
N ILE A 422 17.69 2.37 -0.28
CA ILE A 422 17.93 2.60 1.15
C ILE A 422 17.57 4.04 1.47
N LEU A 423 16.58 4.22 2.34
CA LEU A 423 16.18 5.50 2.88
C LEU A 423 16.75 5.69 4.29
N PRO A 424 17.27 6.87 4.65
CA PRO A 424 17.69 7.15 6.02
C PRO A 424 16.48 7.06 6.96
N PHE A 425 16.68 6.47 8.14
CA PHE A 425 15.62 6.29 9.13
C PHE A 425 15.08 7.62 9.64
N GLN A 426 13.77 7.80 9.59
CA GLN A 426 13.09 8.96 10.16
C GLN A 426 11.86 8.50 10.94
N PHE A 427 11.92 8.64 12.27
CA PHE A 427 10.85 8.66 13.29
C PHE A 427 9.75 7.58 13.30
N LEU A 428 9.10 7.43 14.46
CA LEU A 428 7.81 6.71 14.58
C LEU A 428 6.75 7.43 13.72
N GLU A 429 5.88 6.67 13.06
CA GLU A 429 4.80 7.14 12.16
C GLU A 429 5.24 7.77 10.82
N SER A 430 6.44 7.47 10.33
CA SER A 430 6.80 7.81 8.95
C SER A 430 6.23 6.80 7.95
N CYS A 431 5.55 7.31 6.93
CA CYS A 431 5.20 6.55 5.75
C CYS A 431 6.13 6.94 4.60
N VAL A 432 6.15 6.13 3.55
CA VAL A 432 6.95 6.37 2.36
C VAL A 432 6.02 6.44 1.17
N LEU A 433 6.09 7.53 0.42
CA LEU A 433 5.43 7.70 -0.86
C LEU A 433 6.34 7.16 -1.96
N VAL A 434 5.85 6.22 -2.76
CA VAL A 434 6.61 5.57 -3.85
C VAL A 434 5.87 5.64 -5.17
N TRP A 435 6.60 5.81 -6.26
CA TRP A 435 6.05 5.86 -7.62
C TRP A 435 7.12 5.52 -8.67
N ARG A 436 6.66 5.18 -9.88
CA ARG A 436 7.50 5.04 -11.07
C ARG A 436 7.84 6.42 -11.64
N SER A 437 9.11 6.76 -11.78
CA SER A 437 9.58 8.10 -12.15
C SER A 437 10.06 8.25 -13.59
N ASP A 438 10.20 7.17 -14.35
CA ASP A 438 10.51 7.21 -15.79
C ASP A 438 9.30 7.55 -16.67
N VAL A 439 8.09 7.50 -16.12
CA VAL A 439 6.83 7.82 -16.80
C VAL A 439 6.22 9.12 -16.28
N ARG A 440 5.43 9.80 -17.13
CA ARG A 440 4.79 11.08 -16.81
C ARG A 440 3.60 10.91 -15.88
N PHE A 441 2.79 9.88 -16.14
CA PHE A 441 1.58 9.57 -15.40
C PHE A 441 1.78 8.32 -14.57
N ALA A 442 2.19 8.50 -13.31
CA ALA A 442 2.37 7.41 -12.35
C ALA A 442 1.49 7.62 -11.12
N VAL A 443 0.95 6.53 -10.60
CA VAL A 443 0.21 6.55 -9.34
C VAL A 443 1.20 6.52 -8.19
N LYS A 444 0.97 7.36 -7.18
CA LYS A 444 1.76 7.40 -5.96
C LYS A 444 1.13 6.49 -4.92
N GLU A 445 1.91 5.57 -4.36
CA GLU A 445 1.45 4.63 -3.34
C GLU A 445 2.09 4.98 -1.99
N VAL A 446 1.30 4.95 -0.91
CA VAL A 446 1.80 5.22 0.43
C VAL A 446 2.02 3.90 1.14
N ILE A 447 3.23 3.67 1.63
CA ILE A 447 3.59 2.50 2.42
C ILE A 447 3.93 2.96 3.83
N CYS A 448 3.13 2.53 4.81
CA CYS A 448 3.42 2.76 6.22
C CYS A 448 3.96 1.44 6.80
N PRO A 449 5.27 1.33 7.06
CA PRO A 449 5.81 0.11 7.64
C PRO A 449 5.29 -0.07 9.06
N ASP A 450 4.65 -1.21 9.32
CA ASP A 450 4.24 -1.60 10.66
C ASP A 450 5.50 -1.93 11.48
N ILE A 451 5.91 -0.99 12.34
CA ILE A 451 6.94 -1.21 13.37
C ILE A 451 6.28 -2.08 14.44
N SER A 452 6.06 -3.33 14.07
CA SER A 452 5.19 -4.27 14.75
C SER A 452 5.51 -4.38 16.24
N ARG A 453 4.43 -4.36 17.03
CA ARG A 453 4.36 -4.65 18.48
C ARG A 453 5.22 -5.84 18.93
N GLN A 454 5.61 -6.73 18.02
CA GLN A 454 6.53 -7.85 18.25
C GLN A 454 7.92 -7.42 18.77
N ARG A 455 8.48 -6.29 18.30
CA ARG A 455 9.80 -5.82 18.78
C ARG A 455 9.71 -5.13 20.14
N ILE A 456 8.60 -4.45 20.43
CA ILE A 456 8.34 -3.85 21.75
C ILE A 456 8.22 -4.95 22.80
N GLY A 457 7.55 -6.07 22.46
CA GLY A 457 7.49 -7.26 23.31
C GLY A 457 8.87 -7.84 23.62
N LEU A 458 9.75 -7.99 22.63
CA LEU A 458 11.11 -8.50 22.82
C LEU A 458 11.99 -7.58 23.70
N VAL A 459 11.88 -6.26 23.52
CA VAL A 459 12.60 -5.28 24.36
C VAL A 459 12.09 -5.33 25.81
N ALA A 460 10.77 -5.43 26.01
CA ALA A 460 10.18 -5.58 27.34
C ALA A 460 10.61 -6.89 28.02
N VAL A 461 10.63 -8.01 27.30
CA VAL A 461 11.13 -9.31 27.80
C VAL A 461 12.62 -9.24 28.14
N GLY A 462 13.43 -8.57 27.30
CA GLY A 462 14.86 -8.36 27.56
C GLY A 462 15.12 -7.54 28.83
N LEU A 463 14.35 -6.46 29.04
CA LEU A 463 14.42 -5.65 30.25
C LEU A 463 14.00 -6.45 31.50
N LEU A 464 12.91 -7.21 31.42
CA LEU A 464 12.44 -8.06 32.52
C LEU A 464 13.44 -9.15 32.87
N ALA A 465 14.04 -9.80 31.88
CA ALA A 465 15.10 -10.80 32.08
C ALA A 465 16.36 -10.18 32.70
N GLY A 466 16.75 -8.98 32.26
CA GLY A 466 17.87 -8.22 32.85
C GLY A 466 17.63 -7.86 34.32
N VAL A 467 16.43 -7.39 34.65
CA VAL A 467 16.03 -7.09 36.04
C VAL A 467 16.03 -8.37 36.90
N LEU A 468 15.51 -9.48 36.37
CA LEU A 468 15.51 -10.77 37.08
C LEU A 468 16.93 -11.27 37.36
N LEU A 469 17.84 -11.16 36.38
CA LEU A 469 19.25 -11.52 36.55
C LEU A 469 19.92 -10.68 37.66
N MET A 470 19.66 -9.38 37.68
CA MET A 470 20.16 -8.48 38.73
C MET A 470 19.63 -8.86 40.11
N ILE A 471 18.33 -9.17 40.23
CA ILE A 471 17.74 -9.65 41.48
C ILE A 471 18.40 -10.95 41.94
N ILE A 472 18.60 -11.93 41.04
CA ILE A 472 19.27 -13.19 41.36
C ILE A 472 20.71 -12.96 41.84
N LEU A 473 21.48 -12.10 41.16
CA LEU A 473 22.86 -11.77 41.56
C LEU A 473 22.93 -11.11 42.93
N VAL A 474 21.99 -10.21 43.25
CA VAL A 474 21.88 -9.60 44.59
C VAL A 474 21.50 -10.65 45.63
N LEU A 475 20.57 -11.54 45.33
CA LEU A 475 20.11 -12.59 46.24
C LEU A 475 21.21 -13.62 46.53
N LEU A 476 21.96 -14.04 45.51
CA LEU A 476 23.12 -14.91 45.66
C LEU A 476 24.22 -14.27 46.52
N ASN A 477 24.50 -12.97 46.32
CA ASN A 477 25.43 -12.21 47.17
C ASN A 477 24.92 -12.09 48.62
N TYR A 478 23.62 -11.84 48.81
CA TYR A 478 23.03 -11.78 50.14
C TYR A 478 23.15 -13.12 50.88
N LEU A 479 22.89 -14.23 50.18
CA LEU A 479 22.99 -15.59 50.74
C LEU A 479 24.43 -15.99 51.06
N THR A 480 25.43 -15.62 50.24
CA THR A 480 26.84 -15.87 50.55
C THR A 480 27.32 -15.07 51.76
N ILE A 481 26.89 -13.81 51.90
CA ILE A 481 27.18 -13.00 53.09
C ILE A 481 26.52 -13.59 54.35
N GLN A 482 25.27 -14.04 54.25
CA GLN A 482 24.55 -14.72 55.34
C GLN A 482 25.27 -16.01 55.78
N LYS A 483 25.72 -16.85 54.84
CA LYS A 483 26.50 -18.06 55.14
C LYS A 483 27.85 -17.74 55.79
N ALA A 484 28.54 -16.69 55.34
CA ALA A 484 29.82 -16.27 55.92
C ALA A 484 29.70 -15.76 57.37
N LYS A 485 28.57 -15.12 57.74
CA LYS A 485 28.31 -14.66 59.12
C LYS A 485 28.05 -15.81 60.11
N LYS A 486 27.61 -16.98 59.64
CA LYS A 486 27.21 -18.12 60.49
C LYS A 486 28.30 -19.17 60.70
N ALA A 487 29.43 -19.11 59.99
CA ALA A 487 30.52 -20.07 60.16
C ALA A 487 31.48 -19.62 61.30
N PRO A 488 31.72 -20.45 62.34
CA PRO A 488 32.68 -20.11 63.39
C PRO A 488 34.10 -20.13 62.82
N LEU A 489 34.81 -18.99 62.93
CA LEU A 489 36.12 -18.77 62.31
C LEU A 489 37.29 -19.42 63.09
N TRP A 490 37.16 -19.69 64.40
CA TRP A 490 38.25 -20.20 65.26
C TRP A 490 37.83 -21.45 66.04
N ARG A 491 37.90 -22.62 65.39
CA ARG A 491 37.43 -23.92 65.95
C ARG A 491 38.60 -24.83 66.36
N ARG A 492 39.56 -24.32 67.13
CA ARG A 492 40.72 -25.10 67.62
C ARG A 492 40.51 -25.59 69.05
N THR A 493 41.10 -26.74 69.37
CA THR A 493 41.13 -27.29 70.73
C THR A 493 42.32 -26.75 71.49
N ILE A 494 42.10 -26.26 72.70
CA ILE A 494 43.08 -25.54 73.51
C ILE A 494 43.18 -26.21 74.87
N LEU A 495 44.38 -26.63 75.28
CA LEU A 495 44.65 -27.03 76.67
C LEU A 495 45.28 -25.86 77.42
N LEU A 496 44.62 -25.40 78.48
CA LEU A 496 45.07 -24.26 79.27
C LEU A 496 45.81 -24.75 80.52
N VAL A 497 47.07 -24.32 80.68
CA VAL A 497 47.92 -24.66 81.82
C VAL A 497 48.34 -23.39 82.53
N TYR A 498 48.25 -23.36 83.85
CA TYR A 498 48.55 -22.19 84.70
C TYR A 498 49.23 -22.63 86.00
N SER A 499 49.90 -21.71 86.68
CA SER A 499 50.39 -21.94 88.04
C SER A 499 49.30 -21.61 89.08
N PRO A 500 49.15 -22.40 90.15
CA PRO A 500 48.16 -22.12 91.18
C PRO A 500 48.63 -20.96 92.09
N ASP A 501 48.40 -19.72 91.65
CA ASP A 501 48.87 -18.51 92.35
C ASP A 501 47.93 -18.09 93.50
N SER A 502 46.68 -17.75 93.18
CA SER A 502 45.66 -17.29 94.12
C SER A 502 44.26 -17.69 93.64
N GLU A 503 43.26 -17.66 94.53
CA GLU A 503 41.87 -17.94 94.15
C GLU A 503 41.34 -16.95 93.11
N GLN A 504 41.71 -15.68 93.20
CA GLN A 504 41.33 -14.67 92.23
C GLN A 504 42.00 -14.91 90.88
N TYR A 505 43.25 -15.40 90.87
CA TYR A 505 43.90 -15.82 89.65
C TYR A 505 43.18 -17.00 88.99
N LYS A 506 42.73 -18.00 89.76
CA LYS A 506 41.88 -19.10 89.23
C LYS A 506 40.58 -18.56 88.60
N ILE A 507 39.95 -17.54 89.21
CA ILE A 507 38.76 -16.87 88.66
C ILE A 507 39.10 -16.17 87.34
N ALA A 508 40.28 -15.54 87.21
CA ALA A 508 40.74 -14.92 85.98
C ALA A 508 41.05 -15.96 84.89
N ILE A 509 41.62 -17.11 85.24
CA ILE A 509 41.85 -18.24 84.34
C ILE A 509 40.53 -18.80 83.81
N CYS A 510 39.53 -19.00 84.67
CA CYS A 510 38.20 -19.41 84.25
C CYS A 510 37.53 -18.38 83.32
N ALA A 511 37.69 -17.09 83.59
CA ALA A 511 37.17 -16.03 82.73
C ALA A 511 37.89 -16.00 81.36
N PHE A 512 39.21 -16.25 81.34
CA PHE A 512 39.97 -16.35 80.11
C PHE A 512 39.56 -17.59 79.28
N ALA A 513 39.38 -18.73 79.94
CA ALA A 513 38.86 -19.93 79.29
C ALA A 513 37.45 -19.72 78.72
N ASP A 514 36.54 -19.05 79.45
CA ASP A 514 35.20 -18.73 78.94
C ASP A 514 35.26 -17.74 77.77
N PHE A 515 36.16 -16.75 77.81
CA PHE A 515 36.41 -15.84 76.70
C PHE A 515 36.83 -16.61 75.43
N LEU A 516 37.83 -17.51 75.54
CA LEU A 516 38.27 -18.34 74.42
C LEU A 516 37.14 -19.24 73.87
N ARG A 517 36.34 -19.85 74.77
CA ARG A 517 35.23 -20.72 74.38
C ARG A 517 34.09 -19.97 73.69
N THR A 518 33.63 -18.87 74.29
CA THR A 518 32.40 -18.21 73.86
C THR A 518 32.63 -17.14 72.81
N SER A 519 33.77 -16.45 72.85
CA SER A 519 34.07 -15.34 71.95
C SER A 519 34.81 -15.83 70.70
N LEU A 520 35.70 -16.82 70.83
CA LEU A 520 36.42 -17.39 69.69
C LEU A 520 35.79 -18.69 69.18
N GLY A 521 35.03 -19.43 70.00
CA GLY A 521 34.45 -20.72 69.59
C GLY A 521 35.44 -21.89 69.70
N CYS A 522 36.54 -21.69 70.46
CA CYS A 522 37.54 -22.72 70.70
C CYS A 522 37.04 -23.77 71.69
N ASN A 523 37.49 -25.01 71.55
CA ASN A 523 37.21 -26.07 72.50
C ASN A 523 38.27 -26.04 73.62
N VAL A 524 37.95 -25.43 74.76
CA VAL A 524 38.93 -25.20 75.84
C VAL A 524 38.86 -26.33 76.87
N ILE A 525 40.00 -26.97 77.11
CA ILE A 525 40.24 -27.99 78.11
C ILE A 525 40.94 -27.31 79.29
N LEU A 526 40.29 -27.35 80.46
CA LEU A 526 40.76 -26.74 81.71
C LEU A 526 40.46 -27.71 82.86
N ASP A 527 41.43 -27.94 83.74
CA ASP A 527 41.31 -28.78 84.94
C ASP A 527 40.19 -28.29 85.88
N LEU A 528 40.06 -26.97 86.09
CA LEU A 528 39.03 -26.33 86.90
C LEU A 528 37.61 -26.59 86.38
N TRP A 529 37.45 -27.00 85.12
CA TRP A 529 36.16 -27.37 84.53
C TRP A 529 35.91 -28.89 84.54
N GLU A 530 36.95 -29.69 84.75
CA GLU A 530 36.88 -31.16 84.77
C GLU A 530 37.29 -31.75 86.12
N VAL A 531 37.02 -31.05 87.23
CA VAL A 531 37.43 -31.44 88.60
C VAL A 531 37.06 -32.89 88.94
N GLY A 532 35.87 -33.35 88.53
CA GLY A 532 35.44 -34.73 88.75
C GLY A 532 36.28 -35.78 88.00
N ARG A 533 36.69 -35.49 86.75
CA ARG A 533 37.55 -36.42 85.98
C ARG A 533 38.97 -36.42 86.50
N VAL A 534 39.48 -35.25 86.88
CA VAL A 534 40.81 -35.11 87.49
C VAL A 534 40.87 -35.89 88.82
N ALA A 535 39.83 -35.81 89.65
CA ALA A 535 39.74 -36.56 90.90
C ALA A 535 39.70 -38.08 90.69
N GLN A 536 39.07 -38.56 89.61
CA GLN A 536 38.97 -39.99 89.30
C GLN A 536 40.25 -40.57 88.67
N MET A 537 40.88 -39.85 87.73
CA MET A 537 42.01 -40.35 86.95
C MET A 537 43.38 -39.98 87.57
N GLY A 538 43.41 -39.00 88.46
CA GLY A 538 44.62 -38.30 88.87
C GLY A 538 45.05 -37.25 87.84
N ILE A 539 45.72 -36.18 88.31
CA ILE A 539 46.09 -35.04 87.45
C ILE A 539 47.09 -35.42 86.35
N LEU A 540 47.99 -36.37 86.64
CA LEU A 540 49.04 -36.80 85.72
C LEU A 540 48.46 -37.59 84.54
N PRO A 541 47.71 -38.70 84.75
CA PRO A 541 47.02 -39.39 83.65
C PRO A 541 46.06 -38.49 82.87
N TRP A 542 45.36 -37.59 83.57
CA TRP A 542 44.50 -36.60 82.93
C TRP A 542 45.28 -35.68 81.98
N LEU A 543 46.40 -35.10 82.43
CA LEU A 543 47.22 -34.20 81.63
C LEU A 543 47.75 -34.90 80.37
N TYR A 544 48.28 -36.13 80.51
CA TYR A 544 48.78 -36.89 79.35
C TYR A 544 47.66 -37.20 78.34
N SER A 545 46.49 -37.63 78.83
CA SER A 545 45.32 -37.92 77.97
C SER A 545 44.85 -36.67 77.20
N LYS A 546 44.77 -35.52 77.88
CA LYS A 546 44.34 -34.27 77.24
C LYS A 546 45.38 -33.71 76.28
N ARG A 547 46.67 -33.85 76.58
CA ARG A 547 47.74 -33.44 75.67
C ARG A 547 47.70 -34.23 74.37
N GLU A 548 47.49 -35.55 74.43
CA GLU A 548 47.33 -36.39 73.24
C GLU A 548 46.10 -35.99 72.41
N LEU A 549 44.98 -35.67 73.07
CA LEU A 549 43.77 -35.17 72.40
C LEU A 549 44.04 -33.86 71.63
N VAL A 550 44.76 -32.93 72.26
CA VAL A 550 45.15 -31.65 71.63
C VAL A 550 46.05 -31.89 70.43
N GLU A 551 47.03 -32.79 70.53
CA GLU A 551 47.91 -33.15 69.40
C GLU A 551 47.10 -33.75 68.24
N ARG A 552 46.17 -34.68 68.53
CA ARG A 552 45.29 -35.32 67.53
C ARG A 552 44.39 -34.31 66.81
N GLU A 553 43.88 -33.31 67.53
CA GLU A 553 42.99 -32.29 66.98
C GLU A 553 43.74 -31.09 66.36
N LYS A 554 45.08 -31.17 66.24
CA LYS A 554 45.94 -30.06 65.79
C LYS A 554 45.69 -28.77 66.59
N GLY A 555 45.41 -28.95 67.88
CA GLY A 555 45.15 -27.90 68.85
C GLY A 555 46.42 -27.22 69.36
N LYS A 556 46.29 -26.39 70.38
CA LYS A 556 47.40 -25.67 71.02
C LYS A 556 47.38 -25.82 72.53
N VAL A 557 48.56 -25.86 73.16
CA VAL A 557 48.71 -25.84 74.61
C VAL A 557 49.12 -24.41 75.02
N ILE A 558 48.26 -23.74 75.78
CA ILE A 558 48.51 -22.37 76.25
C ILE A 558 48.98 -22.43 77.70
N PHE A 559 50.21 -21.95 77.94
CA PHE A 559 50.73 -21.68 79.27
C PHE A 559 50.41 -20.24 79.66
N VAL A 560 49.70 -20.05 80.77
CA VAL A 560 49.46 -18.74 81.35
C VAL A 560 50.50 -18.45 82.43
N TRP A 561 51.30 -17.41 82.19
CA TRP A 561 52.49 -17.08 82.96
C TRP A 561 52.29 -15.84 83.83
N THR A 562 52.82 -15.92 85.05
CA THR A 562 52.85 -14.84 86.05
C THR A 562 54.23 -14.73 86.67
N HIS A 563 54.45 -13.67 87.44
CA HIS A 563 55.64 -13.55 88.29
C HIS A 563 55.80 -14.75 89.27
N TYR A 564 54.69 -15.33 89.76
CA TYR A 564 54.75 -16.53 90.61
C TYR A 564 55.09 -17.80 89.81
N SER A 565 54.61 -17.92 88.55
CA SER A 565 55.04 -18.99 87.64
C SER A 565 56.57 -19.01 87.48
N SER A 566 57.21 -17.85 87.43
CA SER A 566 58.67 -17.72 87.35
C SER A 566 59.38 -18.29 88.57
N LYS A 567 58.92 -17.93 89.78
CA LYS A 567 59.44 -18.47 91.05
C LYS A 567 59.29 -19.99 91.14
N ILE A 568 58.10 -20.51 90.80
CA ILE A 568 57.86 -21.96 90.77
C ILE A 568 58.75 -22.65 89.72
N TYR A 569 58.94 -22.02 88.56
CA TYR A 569 59.80 -22.55 87.51
C TYR A 569 61.25 -22.65 87.95
N GLU A 570 61.79 -21.66 88.64
CA GLU A 570 63.15 -21.69 89.20
C GLU A 570 63.32 -22.82 90.21
N VAL A 571 62.38 -22.95 91.15
CA VAL A 571 62.37 -24.04 92.15
C VAL A 571 62.26 -25.41 91.47
N TRP A 572 61.42 -25.54 90.44
CA TRP A 572 61.27 -26.77 89.67
C TRP A 572 62.57 -27.13 88.92
N ARG A 573 63.23 -26.12 88.33
CA ARG A 573 64.48 -26.24 87.55
C ARG A 573 65.71 -26.55 88.42
N SER A 574 65.81 -25.98 89.62
CA SER A 574 67.02 -26.03 90.46
C SER A 574 67.35 -27.39 91.08
N GLN A 575 66.56 -28.44 90.80
CA GLN A 575 66.75 -29.81 91.31
C GLN A 575 66.99 -29.92 92.83
N SER A 576 66.59 -28.90 93.60
CA SER A 576 66.82 -28.84 95.05
C SER A 576 65.86 -29.80 95.76
N THR A 577 66.41 -30.81 96.42
CA THR A 577 65.71 -31.94 97.07
C THR A 577 64.93 -31.57 98.35
N SER A 578 64.74 -30.29 98.65
CA SER A 578 64.20 -29.81 99.93
C SER A 578 62.95 -28.92 99.79
N SER A 579 62.14 -29.10 98.73
CA SER A 579 60.80 -28.47 98.66
C SER A 579 59.69 -29.52 98.56
N ASN A 580 58.66 -29.38 99.41
CA ASN A 580 57.43 -30.20 99.41
C ASN A 580 56.66 -30.17 98.06
N TYR A 581 57.13 -29.38 97.08
CA TYR A 581 56.49 -29.19 95.77
C TYR A 581 56.87 -30.23 94.72
N ARG A 582 58.00 -30.94 94.85
CA ARG A 582 58.42 -31.97 93.87
C ARG A 582 57.71 -33.30 94.08
N GLY A 583 57.19 -33.54 95.28
CA GLY A 583 56.47 -34.75 95.66
C GLY A 583 54.94 -34.63 95.66
N ASP A 584 54.38 -33.48 95.28
CA ASP A 584 52.93 -33.32 95.18
C ASP A 584 52.42 -34.01 93.90
N PRO A 585 51.73 -35.17 94.00
CA PRO A 585 51.18 -35.86 92.84
C PRO A 585 50.08 -35.05 92.13
N HIS A 586 49.66 -33.89 92.69
CA HIS A 586 48.66 -32.98 92.13
C HIS A 586 49.24 -31.75 91.40
N ASN A 587 50.56 -31.62 91.26
CA ASN A 587 51.19 -30.46 90.60
C ASN A 587 51.10 -30.49 89.06
N LEU A 588 49.95 -30.03 88.52
CA LEU A 588 49.70 -29.92 87.07
C LEU A 588 50.77 -29.10 86.33
N PHE A 589 51.17 -27.96 86.90
CA PHE A 589 52.13 -27.05 86.29
C PHE A 589 53.51 -27.70 86.14
N GLY A 590 54.01 -28.35 87.20
CA GLY A 590 55.30 -29.07 87.18
C GLY A 590 55.31 -30.26 86.20
N ALA A 591 54.20 -30.99 86.09
CA ALA A 591 54.05 -32.06 85.12
C ALA A 591 54.06 -31.55 83.67
N ALA A 592 53.36 -30.44 83.41
CA ALA A 592 53.35 -29.79 82.11
C ALA A 592 54.72 -29.17 81.74
N MET A 593 55.44 -28.61 82.72
CA MET A 593 56.82 -28.13 82.53
C MET A 593 57.78 -29.27 82.15
N SER A 594 57.63 -30.46 82.75
CA SER A 594 58.42 -31.65 82.38
C SER A 594 58.15 -32.07 80.94
N CYS A 595 56.89 -32.05 80.51
CA CYS A 595 56.49 -32.31 79.13
C CYS A 595 57.13 -31.31 78.16
N LEU A 596 57.02 -30.02 78.48
CA LEU A 596 57.58 -28.93 77.66
C LEU A 596 59.11 -28.99 77.58
N GLN A 597 59.80 -29.26 78.69
CA GLN A 597 61.26 -29.35 78.72
C GLN A 597 61.77 -30.52 77.88
N ARG A 598 61.06 -31.66 77.87
CA ARG A 598 61.38 -32.78 76.98
C ARG A 598 61.28 -32.35 75.50
N ASP A 599 60.16 -31.76 75.13
CA ASP A 599 59.90 -31.32 73.76
C ASP A 599 60.91 -30.24 73.29
N MET A 600 61.35 -29.37 74.21
CA MET A 600 62.37 -28.35 73.96
C MET A 600 63.79 -28.90 73.77
N LYS A 601 64.11 -30.08 74.32
CA LYS A 601 65.43 -30.71 74.21
C LYS A 601 65.61 -31.52 72.92
N GLU A 602 64.51 -31.96 72.30
CA GLU A 602 64.53 -32.78 71.09
C GLU A 602 64.84 -31.89 69.85
N LEU A 603 66.00 -32.10 69.19
CA LEU A 603 66.55 -31.18 68.16
C LEU A 603 65.78 -31.11 66.82
N THR A 604 64.76 -31.94 66.61
CA THR A 604 63.92 -32.01 65.38
C THR A 604 62.66 -31.12 65.45
N SER A 605 62.49 -30.30 66.48
CA SER A 605 61.18 -29.85 66.99
C SER A 605 60.78 -28.37 66.75
N LYS A 606 61.29 -27.68 65.73
CA LYS A 606 60.78 -26.32 65.40
C LYS A 606 59.27 -26.31 65.10
N GLU A 607 58.71 -27.44 64.65
CA GLU A 607 57.27 -27.60 64.41
C GLU A 607 56.48 -27.86 65.71
N ARG A 608 56.96 -28.74 66.60
CA ARG A 608 56.30 -29.03 67.89
C ARG A 608 56.30 -27.83 68.85
N LEU A 609 57.32 -26.97 68.81
CA LEU A 609 57.35 -25.73 69.59
C LEU A 609 56.26 -24.73 69.18
N ARG A 610 55.72 -24.84 67.95
CA ARG A 610 54.59 -24.02 67.52
C ARG A 610 53.27 -24.46 68.14
N ASP A 611 53.21 -25.65 68.74
CA ASP A 611 52.00 -26.16 69.41
C ASP A 611 51.83 -25.58 70.82
N TYR A 612 52.89 -25.01 71.38
CA TYR A 612 52.88 -24.30 72.63
C TYR A 612 52.76 -22.80 72.42
N ILE A 613 51.95 -22.15 73.25
CA ILE A 613 51.80 -20.71 73.30
C ILE A 613 51.98 -20.27 74.74
N LEU A 614 52.73 -19.20 74.96
CA LEU A 614 52.85 -18.55 76.26
C LEU A 614 51.99 -17.28 76.27
N VAL A 615 51.16 -17.13 77.30
CA VAL A 615 50.31 -15.95 77.49
C VAL A 615 50.62 -15.37 78.85
N TYR A 616 50.78 -14.06 78.92
CA TYR A 616 50.88 -13.37 80.20
C TYR A 616 50.01 -12.12 80.17
N PHE A 617 49.45 -11.77 81.34
CA PHE A 617 48.59 -10.61 81.46
C PHE A 617 49.41 -9.37 81.83
N ASP A 618 49.11 -8.27 81.15
CA ASP A 618 49.75 -6.99 81.43
C ASP A 618 49.50 -6.56 82.88
N GLY A 619 50.56 -6.25 83.62
CA GLY A 619 50.49 -5.86 85.04
C GLY A 619 50.56 -7.01 86.06
N LEU A 620 50.44 -8.28 85.65
CA LEU A 620 50.67 -9.46 86.52
C LEU A 620 52.04 -10.14 86.27
N CYS A 621 52.68 -9.78 85.15
CA CYS A 621 53.95 -10.34 84.70
C CYS A 621 54.64 -9.35 83.76
N GLU A 622 55.94 -9.19 83.90
CA GLU A 622 56.77 -8.50 82.91
C GLU A 622 57.51 -9.51 82.03
N LYS A 623 58.00 -9.04 80.88
CA LYS A 623 58.78 -9.89 79.95
C LYS A 623 60.03 -10.49 80.61
N GLN A 624 60.57 -9.80 81.61
CA GLN A 624 61.76 -10.20 82.35
C GLN A 624 61.50 -11.42 83.24
N ASP A 625 60.25 -11.66 83.62
CA ASP A 625 59.85 -12.80 84.44
C ASP A 625 59.75 -14.12 83.64
N ILE A 626 59.90 -14.05 82.31
CA ILE A 626 59.87 -15.22 81.44
C ILE A 626 61.31 -15.78 81.32
N PRO A 627 61.56 -17.04 81.71
CA PRO A 627 62.88 -17.63 81.65
C PRO A 627 63.47 -17.62 80.23
N ALA A 628 64.76 -17.34 80.10
CA ALA A 628 65.46 -17.27 78.80
C ALA A 628 65.22 -18.50 77.91
N SER A 629 65.11 -19.70 78.50
CA SER A 629 64.79 -20.92 77.76
C SER A 629 63.42 -20.88 77.08
N MET A 630 62.41 -20.26 77.69
CA MET A 630 61.04 -20.22 77.18
C MET A 630 60.78 -19.09 76.17
N THR A 631 61.75 -18.19 75.96
CA THR A 631 61.65 -17.13 74.95
C THR A 631 61.54 -17.64 73.52
N LYS A 632 61.90 -18.91 73.28
CA LYS A 632 61.77 -19.60 71.98
C LYS A 632 60.32 -19.94 71.62
N ILE A 633 59.41 -19.93 72.60
CA ILE A 633 57.98 -20.21 72.41
C ILE A 633 57.25 -18.89 72.04
N PRO A 634 56.29 -18.91 71.11
CA PRO A 634 55.45 -17.75 70.82
C PRO A 634 54.77 -17.24 72.09
N HIS A 635 55.05 -15.99 72.46
CA HIS A 635 54.49 -15.37 73.65
C HIS A 635 53.67 -14.12 73.32
N TYR A 636 52.51 -13.98 73.96
CA TYR A 636 51.57 -12.88 73.71
C TYR A 636 51.23 -12.15 75.01
N ARG A 637 51.38 -10.82 75.01
CA ARG A 637 50.99 -9.96 76.14
C ARG A 637 49.52 -9.61 76.03
N LEU A 638 48.66 -10.19 76.85
CA LEU A 638 47.24 -9.83 76.83
C LEU A 638 46.98 -8.58 77.68
N PHE A 639 46.22 -7.58 77.18
CA PHE A 639 45.44 -7.55 75.93
C PHE A 639 46.14 -6.92 74.70
N LYS A 640 47.37 -6.43 74.83
CA LYS A 640 48.10 -5.74 73.75
C LYS A 640 48.26 -6.58 72.48
N ASP A 641 48.60 -7.86 72.64
CA ASP A 641 48.81 -8.82 71.56
C ASP A 641 47.60 -9.73 71.30
N LEU A 642 46.41 -9.40 71.81
CA LEU A 642 45.21 -10.23 71.62
C LEU A 642 44.94 -10.51 70.13
N HIS A 643 45.14 -9.52 69.27
CA HIS A 643 44.97 -9.67 67.82
C HIS A 643 45.92 -10.71 67.21
N ARG A 644 47.16 -10.82 67.72
CA ARG A 644 48.14 -11.80 67.25
C ARG A 644 47.80 -13.20 67.74
N LEU A 645 47.36 -13.31 69.00
CA LEU A 645 46.88 -14.57 69.57
C LEU A 645 45.67 -15.10 68.79
N VAL A 646 44.69 -14.26 68.47
CA VAL A 646 43.48 -14.69 67.73
C VAL A 646 43.83 -15.15 66.31
N ASN A 647 44.78 -14.48 65.63
CA ASN A 647 45.26 -14.93 64.32
C ASN A 647 46.00 -16.27 64.42
N GLU A 648 46.78 -16.51 65.48
CA GLU A 648 47.49 -17.78 65.69
C GLU A 648 46.52 -18.95 65.93
N LEU A 649 45.37 -18.67 66.57
CA LEU A 649 44.31 -19.63 66.84
C LEU A 649 43.36 -19.85 65.65
N GLU A 650 43.54 -19.17 64.52
CA GLU A 650 42.73 -19.35 63.30
C GLU A 650 43.05 -20.68 62.60
N TYR A 651 42.04 -21.51 62.31
CA TYR A 651 42.26 -22.79 61.63
C TYR A 651 42.53 -22.58 60.15
N THR A 652 43.80 -22.71 59.73
CA THR A 652 44.23 -22.61 58.32
C THR A 652 43.93 -23.90 57.57
N ALA A 653 42.68 -24.07 57.16
CA ALA A 653 42.34 -24.92 56.02
C ALA A 653 41.71 -24.02 54.94
N GLN A 654 42.33 -24.02 53.77
CA GLN A 654 42.01 -23.29 52.54
C GLN A 654 42.54 -21.85 52.40
N SER A 655 43.29 -21.64 51.30
CA SER A 655 43.63 -20.33 50.73
C SER A 655 42.34 -19.50 50.53
N ARG A 656 42.29 -18.30 51.10
CA ARG A 656 41.08 -17.46 51.11
C ARG A 656 41.29 -16.12 50.41
N SER A 657 40.23 -15.75 49.67
CA SER A 657 40.00 -14.46 48.97
C SER A 657 40.18 -13.24 49.90
N CYS A 658 40.61 -12.12 49.32
CA CYS A 658 40.95 -10.86 50.00
C CYS A 658 39.86 -10.37 50.98
N TRP A 659 38.59 -10.59 50.65
CA TRP A 659 37.44 -10.12 51.43
C TRP A 659 37.29 -10.84 52.78
N ILE A 660 37.72 -12.11 52.90
CA ILE A 660 37.63 -12.85 54.16
C ILE A 660 38.67 -12.34 55.17
N ARG A 661 39.85 -11.88 54.71
CA ARG A 661 40.85 -11.23 55.57
C ARG A 661 40.35 -9.91 56.14
N ALA A 662 39.60 -9.13 55.35
CA ALA A 662 38.98 -7.89 55.81
C ALA A 662 37.89 -8.16 56.87
N LEU A 663 37.07 -9.19 56.66
CA LEU A 663 36.04 -9.63 57.61
C LEU A 663 36.65 -10.13 58.93
N ALA A 664 37.72 -10.93 58.88
CA ALA A 664 38.43 -11.40 60.08
C ALA A 664 38.99 -10.23 60.90
N LYS A 665 39.65 -9.25 60.25
CA LYS A 665 40.12 -8.02 60.90
C LYS A 665 38.98 -7.20 61.53
N PHE A 666 37.83 -7.10 60.87
CA PHE A 666 36.66 -6.43 61.41
C PHE A 666 36.10 -7.16 62.65
N LEU A 667 36.02 -8.49 62.61
CA LEU A 667 35.53 -9.30 63.73
C LEU A 667 36.48 -9.28 64.93
N VAL A 668 37.81 -9.30 64.72
CA VAL A 668 38.80 -9.14 65.80
C VAL A 668 38.64 -7.78 66.50
N ARG A 669 38.43 -6.69 65.74
CA ARG A 669 38.15 -5.36 66.32
C ARG A 669 36.85 -5.33 67.13
N LYS A 670 35.80 -6.03 66.66
CA LYS A 670 34.53 -6.17 67.38
C LYS A 670 34.69 -7.01 68.66
N LEU A 671 35.50 -8.07 68.62
CA LEU A 671 35.81 -8.93 69.76
C LEU A 671 36.57 -8.21 70.87
N VAL A 672 37.57 -7.40 70.52
CA VAL A 672 38.32 -6.57 71.49
C VAL A 672 37.37 -5.61 72.23
N LYS A 673 36.34 -5.08 71.55
CA LYS A 673 35.31 -4.21 72.12
C LYS A 673 34.12 -4.95 72.73
N SER A 674 34.16 -6.28 72.81
CA SER A 674 33.05 -7.06 73.36
C SER A 674 32.94 -6.91 74.88
N GLU A 675 31.71 -7.00 75.39
CA GLU A 675 31.40 -7.00 76.82
C GLU A 675 32.19 -8.08 77.58
N LYS A 676 32.44 -9.24 76.95
CA LYS A 676 33.24 -10.34 77.53
C LYS A 676 34.72 -10.01 77.64
N SER A 677 35.28 -9.30 76.67
CA SER A 677 36.66 -8.78 76.74
C SER A 677 36.81 -7.77 77.88
N ALA A 678 35.82 -6.88 78.05
CA ALA A 678 35.77 -5.93 79.16
C ALA A 678 35.62 -6.63 80.53
N SER A 679 34.79 -7.68 80.62
CA SER A 679 34.62 -8.50 81.83
C SER A 679 35.92 -9.20 82.25
N LEU A 680 36.66 -9.76 81.29
CA LEU A 680 37.98 -10.35 81.56
C LEU A 680 39.01 -9.30 82.01
N GLN A 681 39.03 -8.12 81.37
CA GLN A 681 39.87 -6.98 81.80
C GLN A 681 39.56 -6.58 83.25
N GLY A 682 38.29 -6.44 83.61
CA GLY A 682 37.88 -6.09 84.97
C GLY A 682 38.34 -7.11 86.02
N ARG A 683 38.27 -8.41 85.73
CA ARG A 683 38.75 -9.47 86.63
C ARG A 683 40.27 -9.48 86.79
N LEU A 684 41.01 -9.12 85.75
CA LEU A 684 42.47 -9.02 85.80
C LEU A 684 42.92 -7.79 86.60
N GLU A 685 42.21 -6.67 86.50
CA GLU A 685 42.47 -5.49 87.35
C GLU A 685 42.23 -5.79 88.84
N LEU A 686 41.20 -6.58 89.17
CA LEU A 686 40.97 -7.06 90.54
C LEU A 686 42.17 -7.90 91.06
N CYS A 687 42.72 -8.79 90.25
CA CYS A 687 43.94 -9.54 90.62
C CYS A 687 45.15 -8.63 90.84
N ARG A 688 45.30 -7.60 90.00
CA ARG A 688 46.41 -6.64 90.09
C ARG A 688 46.33 -5.80 91.37
N LEU A 689 45.15 -5.30 91.71
CA LEU A 689 44.92 -4.53 92.93
C LEU A 689 45.24 -5.36 94.19
N GLN A 690 44.91 -6.66 94.20
CA GLN A 690 45.24 -7.52 95.33
C GLN A 690 46.74 -7.84 95.45
N GLN A 691 47.46 -8.05 94.34
CA GLN A 691 48.92 -8.23 94.39
C GLN A 691 49.65 -7.01 94.96
N LEU A 692 49.13 -5.81 94.69
CA LEU A 692 49.62 -4.56 95.30
C LEU A 692 49.36 -4.53 96.81
N THR A 693 48.24 -5.08 97.29
CA THR A 693 47.93 -5.17 98.74
C THR A 693 48.66 -6.29 99.49
N SER A 694 49.11 -7.36 98.82
CA SER A 694 49.83 -8.47 99.47
C SER A 694 51.32 -8.18 99.69
N PHE A 695 51.87 -7.13 99.07
CA PHE A 695 53.29 -6.74 99.16
C PHE A 695 53.57 -5.52 100.06
N GLY A 696 52.62 -5.06 100.88
CA GLY A 696 52.91 -4.08 101.93
C GLY A 696 51.71 -3.66 102.78
N TRP A 697 51.90 -3.55 104.09
CA TRP A 697 51.01 -2.87 105.05
C TRP A 697 51.88 -2.02 106.01
N PRO A 698 51.33 -1.03 106.76
CA PRO A 698 49.96 -0.47 106.76
C PRO A 698 49.90 1.08 106.68
N LYS A 699 48.71 1.63 106.36
CA LYS A 699 48.08 2.74 107.12
C LYS A 699 46.64 3.00 106.66
N GLU A 700 45.74 2.82 107.63
CA GLU A 700 44.42 3.47 107.85
C GLU A 700 43.29 3.39 106.80
N MET A 701 42.17 2.78 107.24
CA MET A 701 40.82 2.88 106.67
C MET A 701 40.34 4.34 106.64
N PRO A 702 39.35 4.64 105.78
CA PRO A 702 38.02 4.86 106.34
C PRO A 702 36.90 4.10 105.62
N GLN A 703 35.93 3.69 106.43
CA GLN A 703 34.63 3.16 106.04
C GLN A 703 33.85 4.17 105.18
N THR A 704 33.15 3.72 104.12
CA THR A 704 31.66 3.72 104.06
C THR A 704 31.08 3.31 102.69
N LYS A 705 30.07 2.44 102.79
CA LYS A 705 28.88 2.20 101.94
C LYS A 705 29.05 1.79 100.47
N MET A 706 28.93 0.47 100.29
CA MET A 706 28.25 -0.15 99.15
C MET A 706 26.77 0.26 99.11
N GLU A 707 26.30 0.69 97.94
CA GLU A 707 24.90 0.56 97.55
C GLU A 707 24.82 -0.36 96.33
N THR A 708 24.03 -1.40 96.53
CA THR A 708 23.61 -2.45 95.62
C THR A 708 22.62 -1.88 94.61
N THR A 709 22.79 -2.14 93.32
CA THR A 709 21.61 -2.20 92.44
C THR A 709 21.81 -3.27 91.36
N ILE A 710 21.06 -4.33 91.55
CA ILE A 710 20.67 -5.36 90.59
C ILE A 710 19.56 -4.74 89.73
N TYR A 711 19.70 -4.76 88.41
CA TYR A 711 18.77 -5.35 87.41
C TYR A 711 19.33 -5.17 86.00
#